data_AF-A0A7C3WUH5-F1
#
_entry.id   AF-A0A7C3WUH5-F1
#
_cell.length_a   1.000
_cell.length_b   1.000
_cell.length_c   1.000
_cell.angle_alpha   90.00
_cell.angle_beta   90.00
_cell.angle_gamma   90.00
#
_symmetry.space_group_name_H-M   'P 1'
#
loop_
_entity.id
_entity.type
_entity.pdbx_description
1 polymer ?
#
loop_
_entity_poly.entity_id
_entity_poly.type
_entity_poly.pdbx_seq_one_letter_code
_entity_poly.pdbx_strand_id
1 'polypeptide(L)'
;MRIIRKRKEGIALIFTTVAIIVILGAIGVITATVVNNKRETDFSADDIILREASQAGIDLALKRLWDDYLETSGNTTRNWASYRYYLDNNLGIPINEDLNFNGTKDVDETGNGNGIFETYPSGYDQRGWALFSQPIVLRDPNNNQEIAQIESVHIARYDEWSRSFLTITSTARRNGIAKTAVQVVNIGGRTSPHTEFSVLANNISCILCHAEFQSLDLFRNSDPANYNTFDRIKVASLESMLVRPTEADSRTAGTLYTRGRVYKPDGTEFSASDLQNSTLKSYRINSNNGKIVQDASGNMIIANLQNAGTTPNGDLVQFSNLYMNYPTDERAQTDGLVPNNFPAPYPDDNNNRMVDDEEFEVVLNTANGRVRFDNTIVEGEAPPPGQITSGVAYGVPRGSVYIPTDINNPLPTASNSAINSLSTTGTYDGNLILIGTEQDPIQIERTVAVNGDLVIAGKVKGEGQLLVRGNVYVVGDVTYADAPGEFGKAEDGTTNAFALVAGGSIMMGDYLTVRGVNHSARDSEKFPQWSQYSIDTRNAHRTNNVTINKVTETLRWGYFDPDSVDAGQIVSGRKGQQFSFTTSELKLFNRMELQKALADPNYTPRFYGLRASQPDKIYIYDATDEHAVKYNEAGVKLLRDYLIQKGLPLDILTRATYHYCNPDMNWISEDTLRHIWFNDELTRPDSGRPFQFDGLLYSNNSIWCIVRSKTRHNSNTYGKMIIRGGIVSADLGVFVPANNGVGIGLTMYYDPRVRRFLEITDPNVVSYRKIAFYFQ
;
A
#
# COMPACT_ATOMS: atom_id res chain seq x y z
N MET A 1 14.75 89.12 -62.11
CA MET A 1 14.95 87.65 -62.07
C MET A 1 16.10 87.14 -61.18
N ARG A 2 17.05 87.96 -60.70
CA ARG A 2 18.22 87.48 -59.91
C ARG A 2 17.96 87.20 -58.41
N ILE A 3 16.86 87.72 -57.84
CA ILE A 3 16.52 87.56 -56.41
C ILE A 3 15.74 86.25 -56.13
N ILE A 4 15.02 85.71 -57.12
CA ILE A 4 14.25 84.46 -56.98
C ILE A 4 15.17 83.20 -57.01
N ARG A 5 16.33 83.28 -57.67
CA ARG A 5 17.29 82.16 -57.78
C ARG A 5 18.05 81.88 -56.46
N LYS A 6 18.49 82.93 -55.75
CA LYS A 6 19.13 82.80 -54.42
C LYS A 6 18.19 82.29 -53.31
N ARG A 7 16.88 82.56 -53.39
CA ARG A 7 15.88 82.02 -52.45
C ARG A 7 15.61 80.52 -52.68
N LYS A 8 15.74 80.01 -53.91
CA LYS A 8 15.61 78.57 -54.22
C LYS A 8 16.85 77.77 -53.84
N GLU A 9 18.04 78.36 -53.90
CA GLU A 9 19.31 77.72 -53.46
C GLU A 9 19.38 77.55 -51.92
N GLY A 10 18.90 78.52 -51.14
CA GLY A 10 18.85 78.41 -49.67
C GLY A 10 17.83 77.38 -49.15
N ILE A 11 16.66 77.28 -49.80
CA ILE A 11 15.64 76.28 -49.46
C ILE A 11 16.10 74.87 -49.83
N ALA A 12 16.76 74.69 -50.98
CA ALA A 12 17.33 73.41 -51.37
C ALA A 12 18.38 72.92 -50.36
N LEU A 13 19.26 73.82 -49.88
CA LEU A 13 20.27 73.47 -48.87
C LEU A 13 19.63 73.00 -47.56
N ILE A 14 18.57 73.66 -47.09
CA ILE A 14 17.84 73.25 -45.88
C ILE A 14 17.20 71.87 -46.06
N PHE A 15 16.54 71.62 -47.20
CA PHE A 15 15.96 70.30 -47.47
C PHE A 15 17.01 69.21 -47.60
N THR A 16 18.17 69.49 -48.20
CA THR A 16 19.29 68.54 -48.27
C THR A 16 19.87 68.26 -46.88
N THR A 17 20.07 69.28 -46.04
CA THR A 17 20.56 69.08 -44.66
C THR A 17 19.56 68.30 -43.80
N VAL A 18 18.26 68.61 -43.88
CA VAL A 18 17.22 67.86 -43.17
C VAL A 18 17.15 66.42 -43.69
N ALA A 19 17.23 66.19 -44.99
CA ALA A 19 17.26 64.84 -45.57
C ALA A 19 18.49 64.05 -45.09
N ILE A 20 19.67 64.66 -45.04
CA ILE A 20 20.89 64.03 -44.50
C ILE A 20 20.72 63.68 -43.02
N ILE A 21 20.16 64.58 -42.21
CA ILE A 21 19.91 64.32 -40.78
C ILE A 21 18.91 63.16 -40.59
N VAL A 22 17.83 63.12 -41.37
CA VAL A 22 16.84 62.04 -41.32
C VAL A 22 17.46 60.71 -41.77
N ILE A 23 18.27 60.70 -42.82
CA ILE A 23 18.99 59.50 -43.29
C ILE A 23 19.98 59.02 -42.22
N LEU A 24 20.78 59.92 -41.61
CA LEU A 24 21.71 59.56 -40.54
C LEU A 24 20.98 59.07 -39.29
N GLY A 25 19.85 59.68 -38.93
CA GLY A 25 18.99 59.22 -37.85
C GLY A 25 18.42 57.83 -38.11
N ALA A 26 17.94 57.56 -39.34
CA ALA A 26 17.45 56.26 -39.76
C ALA A 26 18.57 55.20 -39.76
N ILE A 27 19.77 55.52 -40.27
CA ILE A 27 20.94 54.63 -40.22
C ILE A 27 21.33 54.32 -38.77
N GLY A 28 21.32 55.33 -37.89
CA GLY A 28 21.60 55.16 -36.46
C GLY A 28 20.62 54.22 -35.78
N VAL A 29 19.31 54.37 -36.04
CA VAL A 29 18.26 53.47 -35.54
C VAL A 29 18.44 52.06 -36.09
N ILE A 30 18.67 51.89 -37.40
CA ILE A 30 18.87 50.57 -38.01
C ILE A 30 20.12 49.89 -37.43
N THR A 31 21.22 50.62 -37.26
CA THR A 31 22.45 50.07 -36.71
C THR A 31 22.28 49.68 -35.24
N ALA A 32 21.59 50.50 -34.45
CA ALA A 32 21.25 50.16 -33.07
C ALA A 32 20.37 48.89 -32.98
N THR A 33 19.35 48.79 -33.83
CA THR A 33 18.48 47.60 -33.90
C THR A 33 19.25 46.36 -34.34
N VAL A 34 20.13 46.46 -35.35
CA VAL A 34 20.95 45.33 -35.81
C VAL A 34 21.92 44.88 -34.72
N VAL A 35 22.55 45.81 -34.01
CA VAL A 35 23.46 45.48 -32.89
C VAL A 35 22.70 44.83 -31.74
N ASN A 36 21.51 45.33 -31.39
CA ASN A 36 20.68 44.73 -30.34
C ASN A 36 20.17 43.33 -30.73
N ASN A 37 19.65 43.17 -31.96
CA ASN A 37 19.21 41.88 -32.47
C ASN A 37 20.37 40.87 -32.51
N LYS A 38 21.57 41.33 -32.90
CA LYS A 38 22.77 40.49 -32.85
C LYS A 38 23.09 40.08 -31.42
N ARG A 39 23.08 41.00 -30.45
CA ARG A 39 23.33 40.67 -29.03
C ARG A 39 22.30 39.69 -28.47
N GLU A 40 21.02 39.86 -28.77
CA GLU A 40 19.97 38.92 -28.35
C GLU A 40 20.13 37.55 -29.01
N THR A 41 20.50 37.52 -30.28
CA THR A 41 20.77 36.27 -31.02
C THR A 41 22.00 35.57 -30.45
N ASP A 42 23.09 36.29 -30.22
CA ASP A 42 24.34 35.76 -29.65
C ASP A 42 24.10 35.24 -28.23
N PHE A 43 23.33 35.97 -27.39
CA PHE A 43 22.95 35.52 -26.05
C PHE A 43 22.07 34.25 -26.10
N SER A 44 21.10 34.20 -26.99
CA SER A 44 20.22 33.03 -27.14
C SER A 44 21.00 31.80 -27.64
N ALA A 45 21.93 31.99 -28.57
CA ALA A 45 22.81 30.94 -29.06
C ALA A 45 23.75 30.42 -27.96
N ASP A 46 24.34 31.33 -27.17
CA ASP A 46 25.19 30.98 -26.03
C ASP A 46 24.39 30.25 -24.94
N ASP A 47 23.15 30.66 -24.65
CA ASP A 47 22.27 29.99 -23.68
C ASP A 47 21.92 28.55 -24.11
N ILE A 48 21.59 28.32 -25.38
CA ILE A 48 21.32 26.98 -25.91
C ILE A 48 22.56 26.10 -25.76
N ILE A 49 23.72 26.61 -26.16
CA ILE A 49 24.97 25.86 -26.09
C ILE A 49 25.36 25.55 -24.64
N LEU A 50 25.13 26.48 -23.71
CA LEU A 50 25.35 26.27 -22.28
C LEU A 50 24.39 25.22 -21.69
N ARG A 51 23.12 25.18 -22.11
CA ARG A 51 22.17 24.13 -21.71
C ARG A 51 22.62 22.76 -22.18
N GLU A 52 22.99 22.65 -23.45
CA GLU A 52 23.48 21.38 -24.02
C GLU A 52 24.78 20.93 -23.35
N ALA A 53 25.73 21.86 -23.12
CA ALA A 53 26.99 21.55 -22.47
C ALA A 53 26.81 21.10 -21.00
N SER A 54 25.96 21.79 -20.24
CA SER A 54 25.66 21.40 -18.85
C SER A 54 24.91 20.05 -18.79
N GLN A 55 23.98 19.80 -19.72
CA GLN A 55 23.30 18.51 -19.83
C GLN A 55 24.26 17.37 -20.25
N ALA A 56 25.20 17.63 -21.15
CA ALA A 56 26.23 16.65 -21.51
C ALA A 56 27.08 16.22 -20.30
N GLY A 57 27.35 17.13 -19.36
CA GLY A 57 28.00 16.77 -18.10
C GLY A 57 27.16 15.85 -17.22
N ILE A 58 25.83 16.02 -17.21
CA ILE A 58 24.91 15.07 -16.55
C ILE A 58 24.95 13.72 -17.25
N ASP A 59 24.90 13.68 -18.58
CA ASP A 59 24.91 12.42 -19.34
C ASP A 59 26.22 11.64 -19.11
N LEU A 60 27.36 12.33 -19.01
CA LEU A 60 28.64 11.71 -18.63
C LEU A 60 28.59 11.10 -17.22
N ALA A 61 27.97 11.78 -16.25
CA ALA A 61 27.78 11.23 -14.91
C ALA A 61 26.85 10.02 -14.92
N LEU A 62 25.76 10.06 -15.70
CA LEU A 62 24.82 8.94 -15.82
C LEU A 62 25.46 7.72 -16.45
N LYS A 63 26.26 7.90 -17.50
CA LYS A 63 27.06 6.82 -18.08
C LYS A 63 27.93 6.17 -17.00
N ARG A 64 28.62 6.99 -16.19
CA ARG A 64 29.49 6.48 -15.12
C ARG A 64 28.73 5.79 -14.00
N LEU A 65 27.57 6.32 -13.62
CA LEU A 65 26.77 5.79 -12.52
C LEU A 65 26.01 4.51 -12.92
N TRP A 66 25.59 4.38 -14.17
CA TRP A 66 24.67 3.31 -14.59
C TRP A 66 25.20 2.44 -15.72
N ASP A 67 25.59 3.02 -16.85
CA ASP A 67 26.00 2.23 -18.03
C ASP A 67 27.29 1.45 -17.74
N ASP A 68 28.29 2.10 -17.12
CA ASP A 68 29.54 1.44 -16.71
C ASP A 68 29.29 0.31 -15.68
N TYR A 69 28.28 0.45 -14.81
CA TYR A 69 27.86 -0.62 -13.91
C TYR A 69 27.25 -1.80 -14.67
N LEU A 70 26.40 -1.53 -15.67
CA LEU A 70 25.82 -2.58 -16.51
C LEU A 70 26.92 -3.31 -17.29
N GLU A 71 27.85 -2.59 -17.92
CA GLU A 71 28.97 -3.17 -18.66
C GLU A 71 29.83 -4.07 -17.77
N THR A 72 30.21 -3.59 -16.58
CA THR A 72 31.00 -4.38 -15.61
C THR A 72 30.22 -5.56 -15.03
N SER A 73 28.89 -5.53 -15.12
CA SER A 73 27.98 -6.62 -14.71
C SER A 73 27.58 -7.55 -15.86
N GLY A 74 28.23 -7.47 -17.02
CA GLY A 74 27.94 -8.31 -18.18
C GLY A 74 26.64 -7.93 -18.90
N ASN A 75 26.29 -6.64 -18.92
CA ASN A 75 25.07 -6.05 -19.47
C ASN A 75 23.77 -6.60 -18.85
N THR A 76 23.83 -6.96 -17.56
CA THR A 76 22.66 -7.41 -16.79
C THR A 76 22.50 -6.57 -15.54
N THR A 77 21.25 -6.25 -15.19
CA THR A 77 20.92 -5.66 -13.90
C THR A 77 21.02 -6.77 -12.84
N ARG A 78 22.02 -6.68 -11.95
CA ARG A 78 22.13 -7.54 -10.77
C ARG A 78 21.23 -7.01 -9.65
N ASN A 79 21.62 -7.21 -8.38
CA ASN A 79 20.88 -6.78 -7.20
C ASN A 79 21.38 -5.45 -6.64
N TRP A 80 20.58 -4.84 -5.77
CA TRP A 80 20.88 -3.60 -5.06
C TRP A 80 22.23 -3.67 -4.32
N ALA A 81 22.50 -4.76 -3.60
CA ALA A 81 23.76 -4.95 -2.88
C ALA A 81 24.99 -4.82 -3.79
N SER A 82 24.94 -5.38 -4.99
CA SER A 82 26.02 -5.27 -5.96
C SER A 82 26.19 -3.85 -6.52
N TYR A 83 25.10 -3.07 -6.62
CA TYR A 83 25.18 -1.68 -7.02
C TYR A 83 25.72 -0.79 -5.90
N ARG A 84 25.29 -1.00 -4.66
CA ARG A 84 25.86 -0.31 -3.49
C ARG A 84 27.36 -0.58 -3.37
N TYR A 85 27.77 -1.85 -3.53
CA TYR A 85 29.19 -2.21 -3.60
C TYR A 85 29.92 -1.44 -4.72
N TYR A 86 29.31 -1.30 -5.90
CA TYR A 86 29.88 -0.54 -7.01
C TYR A 86 30.07 0.95 -6.66
N LEU A 87 29.09 1.60 -6.04
CA LEU A 87 29.23 2.99 -5.60
C LEU A 87 30.35 3.15 -4.55
N ASP A 88 30.38 2.26 -3.56
CA ASP A 88 31.31 2.32 -2.42
C ASP A 88 32.76 1.96 -2.83
N ASN A 89 32.94 0.89 -3.61
CA ASN A 89 34.25 0.28 -3.83
C ASN A 89 34.83 0.57 -5.22
N ASN A 90 33.99 0.73 -6.25
CA ASN A 90 34.46 0.96 -7.61
C ASN A 90 34.52 2.45 -7.93
N LEU A 91 33.53 3.23 -7.48
CA LEU A 91 33.50 4.68 -7.67
C LEU A 91 34.03 5.46 -6.47
N GLY A 92 33.90 4.92 -5.26
CA GLY A 92 34.32 5.60 -4.03
C GLY A 92 33.52 6.87 -3.75
N ILE A 93 32.23 6.89 -4.12
CA ILE A 93 31.36 8.07 -3.92
C ILE A 93 30.88 8.06 -2.47
N PRO A 94 31.28 9.04 -1.64
CA PRO A 94 30.87 9.10 -0.24
C PRO A 94 29.39 9.44 -0.11
N ILE A 95 28.79 8.96 0.99
CA ILE A 95 27.42 9.33 1.39
C ILE A 95 27.47 10.72 2.05
N ASN A 96 26.48 11.56 1.79
CA ASN A 96 26.40 12.95 2.24
C ASN A 96 25.94 13.12 3.71
N GLU A 97 25.76 12.05 4.47
CA GLU A 97 25.27 12.03 5.87
C GLU A 97 26.29 11.40 6.83
N ASP A 98 27.39 12.07 7.08
CA ASP A 98 28.51 11.44 7.80
C ASP A 98 28.27 11.17 9.30
N LEU A 99 27.48 10.14 9.70
CA LEU A 99 27.64 9.20 10.86
C LEU A 99 28.90 9.29 11.77
N ASN A 100 30.02 9.57 11.09
CA ASN A 100 31.35 9.96 11.55
C ASN A 100 32.51 9.13 10.99
N PHE A 101 32.54 8.86 9.70
CA PHE A 101 33.79 8.67 8.96
C PHE A 101 34.63 9.95 8.86
N ASN A 102 34.81 10.59 10.02
CA ASN A 102 35.92 11.40 10.47
C ASN A 102 36.59 12.27 9.43
N GLY A 103 35.68 12.93 8.73
CA GLY A 103 35.53 14.37 8.91
C GLY A 103 35.52 14.90 10.34
N THR A 104 34.66 14.57 11.32
CA THR A 104 33.43 13.76 11.56
C THR A 104 32.16 14.63 11.62
N LYS A 105 30.94 14.05 11.73
CA LYS A 105 29.81 14.66 12.46
C LYS A 105 29.60 13.90 13.80
N ASP A 106 28.76 14.40 14.69
CA ASP A 106 28.84 14.11 16.14
C ASP A 106 27.51 13.64 16.76
N VAL A 107 27.63 12.80 17.82
CA VAL A 107 26.67 12.16 18.78
C VAL A 107 25.16 12.03 18.50
N ASP A 108 24.54 12.82 17.65
CA ASP A 108 23.10 12.79 17.40
C ASP A 108 22.74 13.16 15.95
N GLU A 109 23.71 13.62 15.16
CA GLU A 109 23.79 13.36 13.73
C GLU A 109 22.46 13.21 12.94
N THR A 110 21.60 14.24 12.92
CA THR A 110 20.43 14.31 12.03
C THR A 110 20.77 14.94 10.68
N GLY A 111 20.42 14.32 9.55
CA GLY A 111 20.62 14.84 8.18
C GLY A 111 19.32 15.38 7.56
N ASN A 112 19.39 16.44 6.75
CA ASN A 112 18.23 17.02 6.05
C ASN A 112 18.17 16.71 4.53
N GLY A 113 19.08 15.87 4.03
CA GLY A 113 19.11 15.42 2.63
C GLY A 113 19.32 16.51 1.56
N ASN A 114 19.79 17.71 1.92
CA ASN A 114 19.87 18.85 0.99
C ASN A 114 21.09 18.87 0.05
N GLY A 115 22.06 17.97 0.25
CA GLY A 115 23.26 17.86 -0.58
C GLY A 115 24.42 18.79 -0.20
N ILE A 116 24.42 19.39 0.99
CA ILE A 116 25.51 20.24 1.52
C ILE A 116 26.25 19.50 2.65
N PHE A 117 27.58 19.34 2.57
CA PHE A 117 28.38 18.88 3.71
C PHE A 117 28.70 20.07 4.62
N GLU A 118 28.45 19.96 5.93
CA GLU A 118 28.73 21.05 6.87
C GLU A 118 30.23 21.18 7.20
N THR A 119 31.01 20.10 7.00
CA THR A 119 32.48 20.13 7.06
C THR A 119 33.09 19.20 6.01
N TYR A 120 33.90 19.73 5.09
CA TYR A 120 34.46 18.97 3.96
C TYR A 120 35.77 18.28 4.32
N PRO A 121 36.01 17.03 3.85
CA PRO A 121 37.36 16.49 3.77
C PRO A 121 38.26 17.44 2.97
N SER A 122 39.54 17.53 3.34
CA SER A 122 40.53 18.31 2.58
C SER A 122 40.53 17.89 1.10
N GLY A 123 39.98 18.74 0.22
CA GLY A 123 39.90 18.51 -1.23
C GLY A 123 38.49 18.24 -1.80
N TYR A 124 37.42 18.30 -0.99
CA TYR A 124 36.03 18.13 -1.43
C TYR A 124 35.31 19.47 -1.67
N ASP A 125 34.46 19.51 -2.70
CA ASP A 125 33.62 20.66 -3.08
C ASP A 125 32.22 20.56 -2.46
N GLN A 126 31.59 21.71 -2.19
CA GLN A 126 30.24 21.81 -1.65
C GLN A 126 29.12 21.13 -2.44
N ARG A 127 29.37 20.85 -3.72
CA ARG A 127 28.43 20.21 -4.63
C ARG A 127 28.54 18.68 -4.64
N GLY A 128 29.50 18.08 -3.92
CA GLY A 128 29.69 16.63 -3.80
C GLY A 128 31.00 16.10 -4.41
N TRP A 129 31.03 14.81 -4.75
CA TRP A 129 32.19 14.16 -5.37
C TRP A 129 32.39 14.63 -6.82
N ALA A 130 33.57 15.16 -7.12
CA ALA A 130 33.90 15.62 -8.46
C ALA A 130 34.17 14.42 -9.40
N LEU A 131 33.36 14.28 -10.45
CA LEU A 131 33.52 13.23 -11.46
C LEU A 131 34.83 13.37 -12.26
N PHE A 132 35.28 14.61 -12.44
CA PHE A 132 36.53 14.94 -13.12
C PHE A 132 37.30 15.99 -12.32
N SER A 133 38.63 15.86 -12.27
CA SER A 133 39.50 16.81 -11.58
C SER A 133 39.88 18.04 -12.42
N GLN A 134 39.50 18.05 -13.70
CA GLN A 134 39.80 19.13 -14.65
C GLN A 134 38.58 19.38 -15.56
N PRO A 135 38.36 20.64 -15.98
CA PRO A 135 37.29 20.98 -16.93
C PRO A 135 37.41 20.24 -18.27
N ILE A 136 36.27 19.88 -18.87
CA ILE A 136 36.21 19.23 -20.19
C ILE A 136 35.85 20.28 -21.24
N VAL A 137 36.71 20.43 -22.25
CA VAL A 137 36.48 21.37 -23.35
C VAL A 137 35.73 20.66 -24.48
N LEU A 138 34.52 21.14 -24.79
CA LEU A 138 33.74 20.70 -25.94
C LEU A 138 34.23 21.45 -27.18
N ARG A 139 34.65 20.70 -28.21
CA ARG A 139 35.18 21.26 -29.46
C ARG A 139 34.31 20.86 -30.65
N ASP A 140 34.21 21.76 -31.61
CA ASP A 140 33.58 21.47 -32.89
C ASP A 140 34.45 20.45 -33.65
N PRO A 141 33.88 19.29 -34.05
CA PRO A 141 34.63 18.23 -34.71
C PRO A 141 35.22 18.65 -36.06
N ASN A 142 34.70 19.70 -36.71
CA ASN A 142 35.12 20.11 -38.04
C ASN A 142 36.32 21.07 -38.04
N ASN A 143 36.42 21.94 -37.03
CA ASN A 143 37.42 23.01 -37.00
C ASN A 143 38.21 23.07 -35.68
N ASN A 144 37.91 22.19 -34.72
CA ASN A 144 38.55 22.09 -33.40
C ASN A 144 38.41 23.36 -32.53
N GLN A 145 37.49 24.26 -32.89
CA GLN A 145 37.20 25.46 -32.12
C GLN A 145 36.45 25.08 -30.85
N GLU A 146 36.78 25.75 -29.74
CA GLU A 146 36.07 25.58 -28.47
C GLU A 146 34.64 26.12 -28.58
N ILE A 147 33.68 25.25 -28.28
CA ILE A 147 32.25 25.55 -28.27
C ILE A 147 31.84 26.00 -26.86
N ALA A 148 32.20 25.22 -25.85
CA ALA A 148 31.91 25.49 -24.44
C ALA A 148 32.83 24.61 -23.58
N GLN A 149 32.85 24.90 -22.29
CA GLN A 149 33.61 24.11 -21.32
C GLN A 149 32.65 23.60 -20.25
N ILE A 150 32.68 22.29 -19.97
CA ILE A 150 32.08 21.73 -18.76
C ILE A 150 33.09 22.01 -17.65
N GLU A 151 32.79 23.00 -16.82
CA GLU A 151 33.67 23.48 -15.76
C GLU A 151 33.77 22.47 -14.63
N SER A 152 32.64 21.86 -14.25
CA SER A 152 32.61 20.84 -13.22
C SER A 152 31.37 19.96 -13.29
N VAL A 153 31.51 18.70 -12.89
CA VAL A 153 30.40 17.78 -12.65
C VAL A 153 30.59 17.16 -11.27
N HIS A 154 29.62 17.35 -10.39
CA HIS A 154 29.65 16.84 -9.02
C HIS A 154 28.47 15.92 -8.75
N ILE A 155 28.68 14.92 -7.90
CA ILE A 155 27.68 13.93 -7.51
C ILE A 155 27.59 13.92 -5.98
N ALA A 156 26.42 14.27 -5.45
CA ALA A 156 26.08 14.06 -4.04
C ALA A 156 25.21 12.80 -3.93
N ARG A 157 25.46 11.97 -2.90
CA ARG A 157 24.78 10.69 -2.69
C ARG A 157 24.12 10.65 -1.33
N TYR A 158 22.87 10.19 -1.28
CA TYR A 158 22.11 9.88 -0.07
C TYR A 158 21.57 8.46 -0.20
N ASP A 159 21.72 7.63 0.84
CA ASP A 159 21.28 6.23 0.81
C ASP A 159 20.09 6.00 1.73
N GLU A 160 19.07 5.33 1.21
CA GLU A 160 18.07 4.61 1.98
C GLU A 160 18.43 3.10 2.02
N TRP A 161 17.72 2.33 2.84
CA TRP A 161 17.96 0.88 2.98
C TRP A 161 17.92 0.13 1.63
N SER A 162 17.06 0.55 0.70
CA SER A 162 16.86 -0.12 -0.58
C SER A 162 17.28 0.66 -1.83
N ARG A 163 17.84 1.88 -1.69
CA ARG A 163 18.15 2.75 -2.84
C ARG A 163 19.13 3.87 -2.49
N SER A 164 19.80 4.41 -3.50
CA SER A 164 20.56 5.67 -3.44
C SER A 164 19.86 6.75 -4.24
N PHE A 165 19.76 7.94 -3.66
CA PHE A 165 19.53 9.19 -4.37
C PHE A 165 20.87 9.82 -4.74
N LEU A 166 21.02 10.18 -6.00
CA LEU A 166 22.23 10.81 -6.54
C LEU A 166 21.84 12.13 -7.18
N THR A 167 22.32 13.23 -6.62
CA THR A 167 22.15 14.58 -7.16
C THR A 167 23.38 14.94 -7.97
N ILE A 168 23.19 15.05 -9.27
CA ILE A 168 24.23 15.36 -10.25
C ILE A 168 24.12 16.85 -10.58
N THR A 169 25.18 17.62 -10.27
CA THR A 169 25.27 19.05 -10.56
C THR A 169 26.35 19.28 -11.61
N SER A 170 25.96 19.80 -12.77
CA SER A 170 26.86 20.07 -13.89
C SER A 170 26.86 21.55 -14.23
N THR A 171 28.02 22.19 -14.15
CA THR A 171 28.20 23.61 -14.49
C THR A 171 29.01 23.72 -15.77
N ALA A 172 28.46 24.40 -16.76
CA ALA A 172 29.13 24.72 -18.02
C ALA A 172 29.39 26.22 -18.14
N ARG A 173 30.44 26.58 -18.88
CA ARG A 173 30.89 27.95 -19.08
C ARG A 173 31.20 28.23 -20.55
N ARG A 174 30.84 29.43 -21.00
CA ARG A 174 31.12 29.94 -22.36
C ARG A 174 31.11 31.47 -22.33
N ASN A 175 32.11 32.11 -22.94
CA ASN A 175 32.19 33.57 -23.05
C ASN A 175 32.03 34.33 -21.72
N GLY A 176 32.47 33.73 -20.60
CA GLY A 176 32.34 34.32 -19.26
C GLY A 176 30.98 34.12 -18.58
N ILE A 177 29.99 33.54 -19.27
CA ILE A 177 28.67 33.17 -18.73
C ILE A 177 28.73 31.69 -18.29
N ALA A 178 28.14 31.39 -17.14
CA ALA A 178 28.00 30.03 -16.62
C ALA A 178 26.53 29.63 -16.53
N LYS A 179 26.26 28.34 -16.68
CA LYS A 179 24.94 27.75 -16.48
C LYS A 179 25.06 26.41 -15.78
N THR A 180 24.17 26.17 -14.82
CA THR A 180 24.18 24.94 -14.02
C THR A 180 22.91 24.14 -14.30
N ALA A 181 23.07 22.85 -14.55
CA ALA A 181 21.99 21.88 -14.64
C ALA A 181 22.08 20.93 -13.45
N VAL A 182 20.93 20.56 -12.91
CA VAL A 182 20.80 19.61 -11.80
C VAL A 182 19.88 18.47 -12.21
N GLN A 183 20.35 17.24 -12.02
CA GLN A 183 19.58 16.01 -12.21
C GLN A 183 19.61 15.21 -10.92
N VAL A 184 18.43 14.89 -10.39
CA VAL A 184 18.30 13.92 -9.29
C VAL A 184 17.89 12.58 -9.87
N VAL A 185 18.63 11.53 -9.56
CA VAL A 185 18.29 10.16 -9.90
C VAL A 185 18.17 9.30 -8.66
N ASN A 186 17.37 8.25 -8.77
CA ASN A 186 17.20 7.21 -7.78
C ASN A 186 17.63 5.90 -8.41
N ILE A 187 18.57 5.21 -7.77
CA ILE A 187 19.05 3.90 -8.20
C ILE A 187 18.97 2.97 -7.02
N GLY A 188 18.19 1.90 -7.16
CA GLY A 188 17.91 1.00 -6.04
C GLY A 188 17.09 -0.20 -6.45
N GLY A 189 16.63 -0.96 -5.46
CA GLY A 189 15.69 -2.06 -5.69
C GLY A 189 14.49 -1.59 -6.50
N ARG A 190 14.01 -2.41 -7.43
CA ARG A 190 12.90 -2.04 -8.29
C ARG A 190 11.60 -1.95 -7.49
N THR A 191 10.87 -0.85 -7.63
CA THR A 191 9.56 -0.69 -6.98
C THR A 191 8.60 -1.83 -7.36
N SER A 192 8.02 -2.46 -6.34
CA SER A 192 7.02 -3.51 -6.47
C SER A 192 5.68 -2.91 -6.89
N PRO A 193 4.96 -3.48 -7.88
CA PRO A 193 3.67 -2.98 -8.36
C PRO A 193 2.50 -3.29 -7.41
N HIS A 194 2.77 -3.71 -6.17
CA HIS A 194 1.80 -4.26 -5.23
C HIS A 194 0.59 -3.39 -4.92
N THR A 195 0.73 -2.07 -4.85
CA THR A 195 -0.38 -1.14 -4.64
C THR A 195 -1.20 -0.86 -5.90
N GLU A 196 -0.82 -1.38 -7.08
CA GLU A 196 -1.63 -1.31 -8.31
C GLU A 196 -2.81 -2.28 -8.29
N PHE A 197 -2.82 -3.21 -7.35
CA PHE A 197 -3.85 -4.23 -7.20
C PHE A 197 -4.95 -3.73 -6.27
N SER A 198 -6.19 -4.04 -6.63
CA SER A 198 -7.32 -3.95 -5.73
C SER A 198 -7.12 -4.92 -4.57
N VAL A 199 -6.76 -6.18 -4.89
CA VAL A 199 -6.39 -7.19 -3.90
C VAL A 199 -5.12 -7.90 -4.36
N LEU A 200 -4.11 -7.96 -3.50
CA LEU A 200 -2.93 -8.80 -3.66
C LEU A 200 -2.72 -9.64 -2.40
N ALA A 201 -2.70 -10.96 -2.53
CA ALA A 201 -2.32 -11.82 -1.41
C ALA A 201 -1.58 -13.07 -1.85
N ASN A 202 -0.91 -13.76 -0.92
CA ASN A 202 -0.46 -15.13 -1.19
C ASN A 202 -1.68 -16.05 -1.27
N ASN A 203 -2.50 -16.03 -0.22
CA ASN A 203 -3.68 -16.87 -0.10
C ASN A 203 -4.94 -16.01 -0.02
N ILE A 204 -5.88 -16.27 -0.93
CA ILE A 204 -7.19 -15.62 -0.96
C ILE A 204 -8.25 -16.67 -0.63
N SER A 205 -8.90 -16.51 0.52
CA SER A 205 -10.01 -17.37 0.96
C SER A 205 -11.27 -16.54 1.24
N CYS A 206 -12.42 -17.14 0.92
CA CYS A 206 -13.78 -16.64 1.21
C CYS A 206 -14.20 -15.29 0.59
N ILE A 207 -13.28 -14.45 0.10
CA ILE A 207 -13.61 -13.15 -0.51
C ILE A 207 -14.43 -13.33 -1.79
N LEU A 208 -14.16 -14.37 -2.61
CA LEU A 208 -14.79 -14.59 -3.92
C LEU A 208 -16.12 -15.36 -3.85
N CYS A 209 -16.75 -15.43 -2.67
CA CYS A 209 -18.10 -15.95 -2.55
C CYS A 209 -19.15 -14.87 -2.83
N HIS A 210 -19.03 -13.70 -2.19
CA HIS A 210 -20.04 -12.63 -2.28
C HIS A 210 -19.42 -11.23 -2.46
N ALA A 211 -18.52 -11.07 -3.43
CA ALA A 211 -17.78 -9.82 -3.64
C ALA A 211 -17.93 -9.21 -5.03
N GLU A 212 -18.00 -7.89 -5.09
CA GLU A 212 -17.83 -7.12 -6.31
C GLU A 212 -16.62 -6.22 -6.20
N PHE A 213 -15.73 -6.28 -7.20
CA PHE A 213 -14.55 -5.43 -7.28
C PHE A 213 -14.63 -4.54 -8.51
N GLN A 214 -14.44 -3.24 -8.35
CA GLN A 214 -14.40 -2.27 -9.45
C GLN A 214 -13.53 -1.07 -9.08
N SER A 215 -13.23 -0.20 -10.05
CA SER A 215 -12.53 1.05 -9.75
C SER A 215 -13.49 2.08 -9.14
N LEU A 216 -12.96 2.91 -8.25
CA LEU A 216 -13.70 4.01 -7.65
C LEU A 216 -14.18 5.03 -8.71
N ASP A 217 -13.35 5.31 -9.71
CA ASP A 217 -13.70 6.24 -10.79
C ASP A 217 -14.91 5.76 -11.60
N LEU A 218 -14.97 4.45 -11.88
CA LEU A 218 -16.12 3.85 -12.57
C LEU A 218 -17.39 3.97 -11.72
N PHE A 219 -17.30 3.70 -10.42
CA PHE A 219 -18.43 3.79 -9.50
C PHE A 219 -18.97 5.21 -9.35
N ARG A 220 -18.09 6.21 -9.32
CA ARG A 220 -18.48 7.62 -9.16
C ARG A 220 -18.95 8.28 -10.46
N ASN A 221 -18.78 7.64 -11.61
CA ASN A 221 -19.09 8.26 -12.88
C ASN A 221 -20.61 8.44 -13.09
N SER A 222 -21.01 9.68 -13.35
CA SER A 222 -22.36 10.03 -13.78
C SER A 222 -22.41 10.57 -15.22
N ASP A 223 -21.27 10.68 -15.91
CA ASP A 223 -21.18 11.24 -17.26
C ASP A 223 -21.13 10.13 -18.32
N PRO A 224 -22.14 10.05 -19.21
CA PRO A 224 -22.15 9.10 -20.32
C PRO A 224 -20.97 9.23 -21.29
N ALA A 225 -20.33 10.40 -21.38
CA ALA A 225 -19.15 10.59 -22.23
C ALA A 225 -17.94 9.75 -21.78
N ASN A 226 -17.90 9.37 -20.51
CA ASN A 226 -16.82 8.58 -19.94
C ASN A 226 -17.05 7.06 -20.06
N TYR A 227 -18.20 6.61 -20.59
CA TYR A 227 -18.45 5.17 -20.75
C TYR A 227 -17.39 4.51 -21.64
N ASN A 228 -16.95 3.31 -21.26
CA ASN A 228 -15.88 2.55 -21.92
C ASN A 228 -14.48 3.16 -21.82
N THR A 229 -14.24 4.14 -20.93
CA THR A 229 -12.91 4.76 -20.74
C THR A 229 -12.17 4.27 -19.50
N PHE A 230 -12.86 3.59 -18.59
CA PHE A 230 -12.33 3.15 -17.30
C PHE A 230 -11.36 1.98 -17.42
N ASP A 231 -10.22 2.11 -16.74
CA ASP A 231 -9.26 1.02 -16.60
C ASP A 231 -9.84 -0.13 -15.80
N ARG A 232 -9.47 -1.34 -16.21
CA ARG A 232 -9.71 -2.53 -15.42
C ARG A 232 -8.86 -2.52 -14.15
N ILE A 233 -9.39 -3.11 -13.08
CA ILE A 233 -8.61 -3.35 -11.86
C ILE A 233 -7.86 -4.69 -11.94
N LYS A 234 -6.88 -4.88 -11.05
CA LYS A 234 -6.14 -6.14 -10.91
C LYS A 234 -6.44 -6.78 -9.56
N VAL A 235 -6.63 -8.09 -9.54
CA VAL A 235 -6.73 -8.92 -8.33
C VAL A 235 -5.80 -10.11 -8.50
N ALA A 236 -4.90 -10.35 -7.54
CA ALA A 236 -3.88 -11.37 -7.68
C ALA A 236 -3.73 -12.25 -6.42
N SER A 237 -3.59 -13.54 -6.66
CA SER A 237 -3.12 -14.53 -5.68
C SER A 237 -1.75 -15.06 -6.11
N LEU A 238 -0.77 -14.99 -5.21
CA LEU A 238 0.59 -15.47 -5.47
C LEU A 238 0.75 -16.98 -5.22
N GLU A 239 -0.12 -17.60 -4.43
CA GLU A 239 0.00 -19.02 -4.06
C GLU A 239 -1.30 -19.80 -4.18
N SER A 240 -2.39 -19.32 -3.58
CA SER A 240 -3.68 -20.02 -3.68
C SER A 240 -4.90 -19.13 -3.62
N MET A 241 -5.96 -19.60 -4.28
CA MET A 241 -7.25 -18.94 -4.31
C MET A 241 -8.36 -19.96 -4.13
N LEU A 242 -9.27 -19.72 -3.19
CA LEU A 242 -10.44 -20.56 -2.99
C LEU A 242 -11.68 -19.96 -3.64
N VAL A 243 -12.41 -20.77 -4.42
CA VAL A 243 -13.63 -20.35 -5.11
C VAL A 243 -14.75 -21.38 -4.92
N ARG A 244 -15.98 -20.91 -4.67
CA ARG A 244 -17.16 -21.76 -4.65
C ARG A 244 -17.77 -21.85 -6.06
N PRO A 245 -17.92 -23.06 -6.65
CA PRO A 245 -18.29 -23.20 -8.05
C PRO A 245 -19.72 -22.74 -8.38
N THR A 246 -20.67 -22.91 -7.43
CA THR A 246 -22.11 -22.70 -7.66
C THR A 246 -22.75 -21.68 -6.75
N GLU A 247 -22.01 -21.17 -5.77
CA GLU A 247 -22.53 -20.23 -4.76
C GLU A 247 -21.82 -18.87 -4.82
N ALA A 248 -20.75 -18.76 -5.60
CA ALA A 248 -20.10 -17.47 -5.83
C ALA A 248 -21.01 -16.59 -6.69
N ASP A 249 -21.51 -15.46 -6.19
CA ASP A 249 -22.12 -14.42 -7.02
C ASP A 249 -21.17 -13.25 -7.28
N SER A 250 -19.88 -13.51 -7.06
CA SER A 250 -18.81 -12.54 -7.14
C SER A 250 -18.47 -12.13 -8.57
N ARG A 251 -18.05 -10.87 -8.72
CA ARG A 251 -17.73 -10.25 -10.01
C ARG A 251 -16.54 -9.31 -9.91
N THR A 252 -15.66 -9.36 -10.90
CA THR A 252 -14.51 -8.45 -10.99
C THR A 252 -14.59 -7.60 -12.25
N ALA A 253 -14.58 -6.27 -12.12
CA ALA A 253 -14.39 -5.34 -13.22
C ALA A 253 -12.91 -5.24 -13.58
N GLY A 254 -12.34 -6.38 -13.96
CA GLY A 254 -10.96 -6.48 -14.39
C GLY A 254 -10.42 -7.90 -14.35
N THR A 255 -9.12 -8.01 -14.08
CA THR A 255 -8.36 -9.23 -14.31
C THR A 255 -7.99 -9.94 -13.02
N LEU A 256 -8.25 -11.26 -12.99
CA LEU A 256 -7.79 -12.17 -11.94
C LEU A 256 -6.47 -12.82 -12.38
N TYR A 257 -5.42 -12.70 -11.57
CA TYR A 257 -4.13 -13.36 -11.77
C TYR A 257 -3.91 -14.40 -10.68
N THR A 258 -3.49 -15.61 -11.05
CA THR A 258 -3.10 -16.65 -10.08
C THR A 258 -1.73 -17.19 -10.45
N ARG A 259 -0.83 -17.34 -9.46
CA ARG A 259 0.47 -18.01 -9.66
C ARG A 259 0.54 -19.41 -9.10
N GLY A 260 -0.32 -19.73 -8.15
CA GLY A 260 -0.54 -21.10 -7.76
C GLY A 260 -1.98 -21.55 -7.99
N ARG A 261 -2.44 -22.44 -7.12
CA ARG A 261 -3.58 -23.31 -7.39
C ARG A 261 -4.90 -22.63 -7.01
N VAL A 262 -5.92 -22.86 -7.84
CA VAL A 262 -7.29 -22.42 -7.55
C VAL A 262 -8.06 -23.64 -7.07
N TYR A 263 -8.56 -23.60 -5.84
CA TYR A 263 -9.20 -24.74 -5.20
C TYR A 263 -10.72 -24.57 -5.08
N LYS A 264 -11.42 -25.70 -5.23
CA LYS A 264 -12.80 -25.91 -4.80
C LYS A 264 -12.82 -26.14 -3.28
N PRO A 265 -13.99 -26.00 -2.61
CA PRO A 265 -14.09 -26.21 -1.17
C PRO A 265 -13.74 -27.63 -0.70
N ASP A 266 -13.77 -28.62 -1.61
CA ASP A 266 -13.37 -30.00 -1.32
C ASP A 266 -11.85 -30.24 -1.39
N GLY A 267 -11.08 -29.19 -1.69
CA GLY A 267 -9.63 -29.24 -1.87
C GLY A 267 -9.18 -29.71 -3.25
N THR A 268 -10.10 -29.99 -4.18
CA THR A 268 -9.75 -30.30 -5.57
C THR A 268 -9.49 -29.02 -6.37
N GLU A 269 -8.63 -29.10 -7.38
CA GLU A 269 -8.26 -27.94 -8.19
C GLU A 269 -9.31 -27.64 -9.28
N PHE A 270 -9.49 -26.36 -9.58
CA PHE A 270 -10.22 -25.90 -10.75
C PHE A 270 -9.36 -26.05 -12.01
N SER A 271 -9.96 -26.59 -13.06
CA SER A 271 -9.47 -26.34 -14.43
C SER A 271 -9.92 -24.96 -14.93
N ALA A 272 -9.29 -24.45 -16.00
CA ALA A 272 -9.75 -23.23 -16.67
C ALA A 272 -11.21 -23.33 -17.15
N SER A 273 -11.62 -24.51 -17.65
CA SER A 273 -13.01 -24.77 -18.05
C SER A 273 -13.97 -24.81 -16.86
N ASP A 274 -13.53 -25.30 -15.70
CA ASP A 274 -14.35 -25.31 -14.49
C ASP A 274 -14.65 -23.87 -14.04
N LEU A 275 -13.63 -22.98 -14.05
CA LEU A 275 -13.81 -21.57 -13.69
C LEU A 275 -14.68 -20.82 -14.70
N GLN A 276 -14.51 -21.07 -16.00
CA GLN A 276 -15.35 -20.50 -17.04
C GLN A 276 -16.84 -20.81 -16.84
N ASN A 277 -17.14 -22.03 -16.38
CA ASN A 277 -18.50 -22.50 -16.12
C ASN A 277 -19.01 -22.21 -14.70
N SER A 278 -18.15 -21.76 -13.79
CA SER A 278 -18.51 -21.42 -12.42
C SER A 278 -19.39 -20.16 -12.33
N THR A 279 -19.97 -19.91 -11.17
CA THR A 279 -20.76 -18.71 -10.90
C THR A 279 -19.91 -17.47 -10.60
N LEU A 280 -18.60 -17.62 -10.39
CA LEU A 280 -17.64 -16.51 -10.35
C LEU A 280 -17.52 -15.90 -11.76
N LYS A 281 -17.81 -14.61 -11.89
CA LYS A 281 -17.79 -13.90 -13.18
C LYS A 281 -16.81 -12.72 -13.18
N SER A 282 -16.63 -12.14 -14.35
CA SER A 282 -15.99 -10.84 -14.53
C SER A 282 -16.89 -9.93 -15.33
N TYR A 283 -16.53 -8.67 -15.44
CA TYR A 283 -17.09 -7.79 -16.47
C TYR A 283 -16.23 -7.85 -17.74
N ARG A 284 -16.87 -7.65 -18.89
CA ARG A 284 -16.23 -7.73 -20.20
C ARG A 284 -15.16 -6.65 -20.33
N ILE A 285 -13.97 -7.07 -20.74
CA ILE A 285 -12.83 -6.21 -21.04
C ILE A 285 -12.71 -6.09 -22.55
N ASN A 286 -12.41 -4.89 -23.04
CA ASN A 286 -12.10 -4.67 -24.44
C ASN A 286 -10.68 -5.18 -24.74
N SER A 287 -10.58 -6.18 -25.62
CA SER A 287 -9.33 -6.85 -25.97
C SER A 287 -8.30 -5.99 -26.70
N ASN A 288 -8.65 -4.77 -27.12
CA ASN A 288 -7.75 -3.89 -27.86
C ASN A 288 -7.10 -2.83 -26.96
N ASN A 289 -7.77 -2.44 -25.87
CA ASN A 289 -7.31 -1.33 -25.02
C ASN A 289 -7.42 -1.61 -23.51
N GLY A 290 -7.93 -2.78 -23.12
CA GLY A 290 -7.98 -3.19 -21.72
C GLY A 290 -9.02 -2.46 -20.86
N LYS A 291 -9.92 -1.68 -21.46
CA LYS A 291 -10.96 -0.91 -20.76
C LYS A 291 -12.20 -1.76 -20.47
N ILE A 292 -12.93 -1.41 -19.41
CA ILE A 292 -14.21 -2.04 -19.07
C ILE A 292 -15.27 -1.67 -20.10
N VAL A 293 -16.00 -2.67 -20.58
CA VAL A 293 -17.07 -2.46 -21.56
C VAL A 293 -18.40 -2.20 -20.85
N GLN A 294 -19.07 -1.14 -21.29
CA GLN A 294 -20.37 -0.68 -20.80
C GLN A 294 -21.37 -0.58 -21.95
N ASP A 295 -22.65 -0.78 -21.64
CA ASP A 295 -23.75 -0.52 -22.57
C ASP A 295 -24.07 0.99 -22.67
N ALA A 296 -25.07 1.33 -23.49
CA ALA A 296 -25.49 2.72 -23.69
C ALA A 296 -26.05 3.40 -22.42
N SER A 297 -26.40 2.64 -21.39
CA SER A 297 -26.87 3.13 -20.09
C SER A 297 -25.75 3.18 -19.04
N GLY A 298 -24.53 2.78 -19.38
CA GLY A 298 -23.38 2.73 -18.48
C GLY A 298 -23.28 1.42 -17.69
N ASN A 299 -24.16 0.45 -17.91
CA ASN A 299 -24.08 -0.83 -17.20
C ASN A 299 -22.90 -1.65 -17.72
N MET A 300 -22.12 -2.21 -16.81
CA MET A 300 -21.06 -3.15 -17.17
C MET A 300 -21.64 -4.47 -17.69
N ILE A 301 -21.02 -5.02 -18.73
CA ILE A 301 -21.48 -6.28 -19.35
C ILE A 301 -20.82 -7.46 -18.65
N ILE A 302 -21.60 -8.36 -18.04
CA ILE A 302 -21.08 -9.56 -17.37
C ILE A 302 -20.53 -10.55 -18.41
N ALA A 303 -19.40 -11.17 -18.09
CA ALA A 303 -18.74 -12.19 -18.89
C ALA A 303 -18.29 -13.38 -18.03
N ASN A 304 -18.24 -14.57 -18.64
CA ASN A 304 -17.58 -15.73 -18.04
C ASN A 304 -16.07 -15.46 -17.93
N LEU A 305 -15.42 -16.05 -16.93
CA LEU A 305 -13.96 -16.07 -16.89
C LEU A 305 -13.42 -16.84 -18.09
N GLN A 306 -12.36 -16.32 -18.70
CA GLN A 306 -11.68 -16.89 -19.84
C GLN A 306 -10.19 -16.79 -19.58
N ASN A 307 -9.56 -17.95 -19.37
CA ASN A 307 -8.12 -18.01 -19.20
C ASN A 307 -7.41 -17.49 -20.45
N ALA A 308 -6.35 -16.71 -20.24
CA ALA A 308 -5.58 -16.13 -21.33
C ALA A 308 -5.07 -17.22 -22.29
N GLY A 309 -5.31 -16.98 -23.58
CA GLY A 309 -4.68 -17.76 -24.65
C GLY A 309 -3.23 -17.32 -24.89
N THR A 310 -2.60 -17.94 -25.88
CA THR A 310 -1.26 -17.57 -26.35
C THR A 310 -1.33 -17.02 -27.77
N THR A 311 -0.47 -16.04 -28.06
CA THR A 311 -0.18 -15.58 -29.43
C THR A 311 0.59 -16.66 -30.21
N PRO A 312 0.74 -16.52 -31.54
CA PRO A 312 1.56 -17.44 -32.33
C PRO A 312 3.02 -17.58 -31.87
N ASN A 313 3.55 -16.58 -31.16
CA ASN A 313 4.91 -16.58 -30.63
C ASN A 313 5.03 -17.27 -29.26
N GLY A 314 3.92 -17.74 -28.70
CA GLY A 314 3.86 -18.36 -27.37
C GLY A 314 3.59 -17.39 -26.23
N ASP A 315 3.61 -16.07 -26.48
CA ASP A 315 3.34 -15.05 -25.47
C ASP A 315 1.87 -15.04 -25.05
N LEU A 316 1.57 -14.77 -23.78
CA LEU A 316 0.18 -14.67 -23.30
C LEU A 316 -0.54 -13.47 -23.95
N VAL A 317 -1.80 -13.67 -24.35
CA VAL A 317 -2.65 -12.60 -24.89
C VAL A 317 -2.96 -11.59 -23.78
N GLN A 318 -2.76 -10.31 -24.04
CA GLN A 318 -3.05 -9.21 -23.12
C GLN A 318 -4.56 -9.00 -22.92
N PHE A 319 -4.94 -8.31 -21.84
CA PHE A 319 -6.31 -7.89 -21.53
C PHE A 319 -7.32 -9.02 -21.34
N SER A 320 -6.84 -10.21 -20.95
CA SER A 320 -7.72 -11.31 -20.53
C SER A 320 -8.29 -11.01 -19.13
N ASN A 321 -9.47 -11.56 -18.82
CA ASN A 321 -10.09 -11.41 -17.49
C ASN A 321 -9.58 -12.44 -16.48
N LEU A 322 -8.86 -13.47 -16.93
CA LEU A 322 -8.23 -14.49 -16.09
C LEU A 322 -6.87 -14.88 -16.66
N TYR A 323 -5.87 -14.93 -15.78
CA TYR A 323 -4.57 -15.56 -16.02
C TYR A 323 -4.31 -16.60 -14.93
N MET A 324 -4.45 -17.87 -15.28
CA MET A 324 -4.04 -18.98 -14.42
C MET A 324 -2.56 -19.29 -14.64
N ASN A 325 -1.83 -19.52 -13.54
CA ASN A 325 -0.38 -19.76 -13.53
C ASN A 325 0.41 -18.66 -14.25
N TYR A 326 0.12 -17.40 -13.92
CA TYR A 326 0.75 -16.24 -14.54
C TYR A 326 2.29 -16.29 -14.34
N PRO A 327 3.10 -16.06 -15.38
CA PRO A 327 4.53 -16.34 -15.32
C PRO A 327 5.26 -15.56 -14.21
N THR A 328 6.28 -16.19 -13.62
CA THR A 328 7.22 -15.52 -12.71
C THR A 328 8.36 -14.83 -13.46
N ASP A 329 8.68 -15.29 -14.67
CA ASP A 329 9.56 -14.56 -15.60
C ASP A 329 8.82 -13.32 -16.10
N GLU A 330 9.36 -12.16 -15.76
CA GLU A 330 8.83 -10.85 -16.11
C GLU A 330 8.74 -10.60 -17.61
N ARG A 331 9.65 -11.18 -18.40
CA ARG A 331 9.60 -11.03 -19.86
C ARG A 331 8.38 -11.75 -20.45
N ALA A 332 7.87 -12.75 -19.75
CA ALA A 332 6.66 -13.48 -20.11
C ALA A 332 5.39 -12.87 -19.48
N GLN A 333 5.50 -11.86 -18.62
CA GLN A 333 4.36 -11.17 -18.00
C GLN A 333 3.81 -10.09 -18.94
N THR A 334 3.10 -10.53 -19.98
CA THR A 334 2.62 -9.64 -21.05
C THR A 334 1.56 -8.64 -20.59
N ASP A 335 0.80 -8.91 -19.54
CA ASP A 335 -0.32 -8.08 -19.05
C ASP A 335 0.04 -7.26 -17.80
N GLY A 336 1.32 -6.90 -17.67
CA GLY A 336 1.86 -6.14 -16.55
C GLY A 336 2.41 -7.02 -15.44
N LEU A 337 3.18 -6.39 -14.54
CA LEU A 337 3.94 -7.10 -13.51
C LEU A 337 3.04 -7.54 -12.34
N VAL A 338 3.26 -8.77 -11.89
CA VAL A 338 2.76 -9.34 -10.63
C VAL A 338 3.99 -9.67 -9.75
N PRO A 339 4.03 -9.27 -8.47
CA PRO A 339 5.18 -9.53 -7.59
C PRO A 339 5.47 -11.02 -7.41
N ASN A 340 6.72 -11.46 -7.62
CA ASN A 340 7.10 -12.89 -7.51
C ASN A 340 6.99 -13.43 -6.09
N ASN A 341 7.27 -12.58 -5.11
CA ASN A 341 7.11 -12.86 -3.70
C ASN A 341 6.16 -11.85 -3.08
N PHE A 342 5.58 -12.20 -1.94
CA PHE A 342 4.81 -11.24 -1.16
C PHE A 342 5.67 -10.02 -0.83
N PRO A 343 5.24 -8.80 -1.15
CA PRO A 343 5.96 -7.61 -0.77
C PRO A 343 5.70 -7.38 0.72
N ALA A 344 6.62 -7.77 1.60
CA ALA A 344 6.49 -7.48 3.02
C ALA A 344 6.62 -5.96 3.27
N PRO A 345 5.73 -5.33 4.05
CA PRO A 345 5.82 -3.90 4.35
C PRO A 345 6.92 -3.58 5.38
N TYR A 346 7.44 -4.59 6.07
CA TYR A 346 8.58 -4.51 6.97
C TYR A 346 9.71 -5.41 6.41
N PRO A 347 10.99 -5.03 6.61
CA PRO A 347 12.10 -5.97 6.43
C PRO A 347 11.91 -7.22 7.29
N ASP A 348 12.41 -8.36 6.82
CA ASP A 348 12.42 -9.66 7.52
C ASP A 348 13.79 -10.31 7.26
N ASP A 349 14.85 -9.66 7.73
CA ASP A 349 16.24 -9.97 7.36
C ASP A 349 16.70 -11.31 7.94
N ASN A 350 16.08 -11.73 9.04
CA ASN A 350 16.35 -13.00 9.69
C ASN A 350 15.34 -14.10 9.29
N ASN A 351 14.36 -13.79 8.43
CA ASN A 351 13.32 -14.69 7.92
C ASN A 351 12.53 -15.39 9.05
N ASN A 352 12.34 -14.69 10.17
CA ASN A 352 11.58 -15.15 11.32
C ASN A 352 10.10 -14.72 11.26
N ARG A 353 9.71 -13.92 10.26
CA ARG A 353 8.32 -13.49 9.99
C ARG A 353 7.67 -12.65 11.09
N MET A 354 8.43 -12.27 12.10
CA MET A 354 8.06 -11.28 13.09
C MET A 354 8.60 -9.93 12.63
N VAL A 355 8.22 -8.87 13.33
CA VAL A 355 8.88 -7.57 13.16
C VAL A 355 9.67 -7.35 14.44
N ASP A 356 10.98 -7.53 14.35
CA ASP A 356 11.88 -7.37 15.49
C ASP A 356 12.19 -5.89 15.78
N ASP A 357 12.89 -5.62 16.89
CA ASP A 357 13.22 -4.25 17.27
C ASP A 357 14.08 -3.60 16.17
N GLU A 358 15.09 -4.31 15.67
CA GLU A 358 15.97 -3.83 14.61
C GLU A 358 15.22 -3.55 13.28
N GLU A 359 14.26 -4.41 12.92
CA GLU A 359 13.45 -4.27 11.70
C GLU A 359 12.44 -3.13 11.81
N PHE A 360 11.85 -2.96 13.01
CA PHE A 360 10.94 -1.86 13.28
C PHE A 360 11.69 -0.52 13.34
N GLU A 361 12.91 -0.49 13.87
CA GLU A 361 13.76 0.71 13.90
C GLU A 361 14.08 1.21 12.48
N VAL A 362 14.29 0.32 11.50
CA VAL A 362 14.43 0.73 10.08
C VAL A 362 13.18 1.48 9.60
N VAL A 363 12.01 1.02 10.02
CA VAL A 363 10.73 1.67 9.69
C VAL A 363 10.54 2.97 10.48
N LEU A 364 10.94 3.03 11.74
CA LEU A 364 10.89 4.22 12.57
C LEU A 364 11.78 5.34 12.02
N ASN A 365 12.99 4.98 11.58
CA ASN A 365 13.94 5.90 10.95
C ASN A 365 13.47 6.39 9.57
N THR A 366 12.61 5.63 8.87
CA THR A 366 11.96 6.07 7.62
C THR A 366 10.60 6.75 7.85
N ALA A 367 10.00 6.62 9.05
CA ALA A 367 8.75 7.28 9.41
C ALA A 367 8.86 8.82 9.43
N ASN A 368 10.08 9.36 9.36
CA ASN A 368 10.35 10.80 9.35
C ASN A 368 11.16 11.29 8.13
N GLY A 369 10.96 10.70 6.94
CA GLY A 369 11.67 11.18 5.76
C GLY A 369 11.08 10.74 4.44
N ARG A 370 10.09 11.49 3.93
CA ARG A 370 9.86 11.52 2.48
C ARG A 370 9.76 12.96 2.01
N VAL A 371 10.81 13.39 1.30
CA VAL A 371 10.85 14.66 0.57
C VAL A 371 9.77 14.61 -0.52
N ARG A 372 8.72 15.42 -0.39
CA ARG A 372 7.94 15.88 -1.54
C ARG A 372 8.52 17.21 -1.98
N PHE A 373 8.73 17.35 -3.29
CA PHE A 373 9.24 18.56 -3.93
C PHE A 373 8.14 19.61 -4.18
N ASP A 374 6.95 19.46 -3.59
CA ASP A 374 5.92 20.50 -3.59
C ASP A 374 5.83 21.21 -2.23
N ASN A 375 6.04 22.52 -2.29
CA ASN A 375 6.00 23.53 -1.23
C ASN A 375 7.24 23.68 -0.34
N THR A 376 8.10 24.62 -0.77
CA THR A 376 8.90 25.56 0.04
C THR A 376 9.29 25.06 1.43
N ILE A 377 10.27 24.17 1.49
CA ILE A 377 11.09 24.03 2.70
C ILE A 377 11.98 25.28 2.76
N VAL A 378 11.90 26.02 3.87
CA VAL A 378 12.87 27.07 4.19
C VAL A 378 14.20 26.39 4.46
N GLU A 379 15.26 26.81 3.77
CA GLU A 379 16.63 26.29 3.93
C GLU A 379 17.00 26.16 5.43
N GLY A 380 17.28 24.93 5.90
CA GLY A 380 17.75 24.65 7.26
C GLY A 380 16.78 23.95 8.22
N GLU A 381 15.51 23.72 7.86
CA GLU A 381 14.57 22.96 8.69
C GLU A 381 14.45 21.50 8.23
N ALA A 382 14.60 20.54 9.17
CA ALA A 382 14.27 19.14 8.91
C ALA A 382 12.79 19.02 8.49
N PRO A 383 12.45 18.16 7.51
CA PRO A 383 11.04 17.94 7.17
C PRO A 383 10.28 17.54 8.45
N PRO A 384 9.10 18.12 8.72
CA PRO A 384 8.38 17.79 9.94
C PRO A 384 8.09 16.29 9.98
N PRO A 385 8.16 15.65 11.16
CA PRO A 385 7.78 14.25 11.31
C PRO A 385 6.34 14.03 10.84
N GLY A 386 5.94 12.77 10.61
CA GLY A 386 4.51 12.49 10.51
C GLY A 386 3.82 12.80 11.84
N GLN A 387 2.55 13.18 11.82
CA GLN A 387 1.88 13.63 13.03
C GLN A 387 0.43 13.19 13.09
N ILE A 388 -0.06 12.95 14.31
CA ILE A 388 -1.48 12.96 14.64
C ILE A 388 -1.76 14.16 15.53
N THR A 389 -2.60 15.07 15.06
CA THR A 389 -2.85 16.36 15.71
C THR A 389 -4.27 16.53 16.24
N SER A 390 -5.18 15.61 15.88
CA SER A 390 -6.61 15.67 16.21
C SER A 390 -7.19 14.26 16.37
N GLY A 391 -8.38 14.16 16.96
CA GLY A 391 -9.00 12.90 17.37
C GLY A 391 -8.55 12.46 18.77
N VAL A 392 -9.17 11.38 19.26
CA VAL A 392 -8.79 10.76 20.53
C VAL A 392 -7.62 9.81 20.29
N ALA A 393 -6.47 10.13 20.89
CA ALA A 393 -5.30 9.27 20.96
C ALA A 393 -5.05 8.84 22.41
N TYR A 394 -5.36 7.58 22.72
CA TYR A 394 -5.18 7.01 24.04
C TYR A 394 -4.09 5.93 24.01
N GLY A 395 -2.93 6.27 24.53
CA GLY A 395 -1.80 5.34 24.63
C GLY A 395 -1.89 4.43 25.85
N VAL A 396 -1.53 3.16 25.65
CA VAL A 396 -1.40 2.14 26.68
C VAL A 396 0.05 1.68 26.67
N PRO A 397 0.87 2.07 27.66
CA PRO A 397 2.28 1.70 27.69
C PRO A 397 2.49 0.19 27.63
N ARG A 398 3.60 -0.26 27.04
CA ARG A 398 3.92 -1.69 26.91
C ARG A 398 3.85 -2.38 28.28
N GLY A 399 3.19 -3.53 28.34
CA GLY A 399 2.95 -4.29 29.58
C GLY A 399 1.83 -3.74 30.48
N SER A 400 1.20 -2.62 30.12
CA SER A 400 -0.01 -2.12 30.80
C SER A 400 -1.29 -2.67 30.17
N VAL A 401 -2.40 -2.55 30.90
CA VAL A 401 -3.73 -2.97 30.46
C VAL A 401 -4.66 -1.76 30.40
N TYR A 402 -5.37 -1.61 29.29
CA TYR A 402 -6.49 -0.70 29.14
C TYR A 402 -7.70 -1.23 29.91
N ILE A 403 -8.20 -0.41 30.82
CA ILE A 403 -9.42 -0.67 31.57
C ILE A 403 -10.38 0.47 31.25
N PRO A 404 -11.50 0.21 30.55
CA PRO A 404 -12.47 1.25 30.25
C PRO A 404 -13.09 1.80 31.54
N THR A 405 -13.40 3.10 31.55
CA THR A 405 -14.14 3.72 32.67
C THR A 405 -15.59 3.24 32.75
N ASP A 406 -16.17 2.85 31.61
CA ASP A 406 -17.46 2.19 31.49
C ASP A 406 -17.38 1.06 30.46
N ILE A 407 -17.59 -0.18 30.89
CA ILE A 407 -17.55 -1.35 30.00
C ILE A 407 -18.66 -1.30 28.93
N ASN A 408 -19.76 -0.60 29.18
CA ASN A 408 -20.85 -0.43 28.21
C ASN A 408 -20.59 0.72 27.24
N ASN A 409 -19.54 1.53 27.46
CA ASN A 409 -19.03 2.49 26.50
C ASN A 409 -17.49 2.50 26.55
N PRO A 410 -16.86 1.42 26.08
CA PRO A 410 -15.48 1.12 26.42
C PRO A 410 -14.43 1.96 25.66
N LEU A 411 -14.81 2.68 24.60
CA LEU A 411 -13.87 3.52 23.88
C LEU A 411 -13.55 4.79 24.67
N PRO A 412 -12.28 5.25 24.70
CA PRO A 412 -11.92 6.49 25.37
C PRO A 412 -12.55 7.68 24.67
N THR A 413 -12.97 8.68 25.43
CA THR A 413 -13.58 9.92 24.91
C THR A 413 -12.63 11.13 24.92
N ALA A 414 -11.41 10.95 25.44
CA ALA A 414 -10.39 11.99 25.48
C ALA A 414 -9.00 11.36 25.35
N SER A 415 -8.10 12.10 24.71
CA SER A 415 -6.69 11.73 24.59
C SER A 415 -5.98 11.75 25.94
N ASN A 416 -4.95 10.93 26.07
CA ASN A 416 -3.98 11.05 27.17
C ASN A 416 -2.66 11.65 26.64
N SER A 417 -1.55 11.50 27.37
CA SER A 417 -0.26 12.06 26.97
C SER A 417 0.29 11.52 25.65
N ALA A 418 -0.26 10.43 25.10
CA ALA A 418 0.16 9.86 23.82
C ALA A 418 0.00 10.83 22.65
N ILE A 419 -1.01 11.72 22.68
CA ILE A 419 -1.19 12.73 21.63
C ILE A 419 0.02 13.67 21.53
N ASN A 420 0.73 13.92 22.62
CA ASN A 420 1.92 14.77 22.61
C ASN A 420 3.08 14.09 21.86
N SER A 421 3.30 12.79 22.08
CA SER A 421 4.30 12.01 21.34
C SER A 421 3.95 11.94 19.86
N LEU A 422 2.70 11.61 19.53
CA LEU A 422 2.25 11.49 18.15
C LEU A 422 2.28 12.82 17.39
N SER A 423 1.97 13.94 18.04
CA SER A 423 2.05 15.27 17.43
C SER A 423 3.47 15.82 17.34
N THR A 424 4.41 15.35 18.18
CA THR A 424 5.79 15.84 18.18
C THR A 424 6.71 15.01 17.30
N THR A 425 6.63 13.68 17.38
CA THR A 425 7.60 12.77 16.74
C THR A 425 6.98 11.84 15.72
N GLY A 426 5.64 11.74 15.67
CA GLY A 426 4.96 10.77 14.82
C GLY A 426 5.08 9.33 15.31
N THR A 427 5.55 9.13 16.54
CA THR A 427 5.85 7.80 17.08
C THR A 427 5.20 7.60 18.44
N TYR A 428 4.74 6.38 18.69
CA TYR A 428 4.26 5.97 20.01
C TYR A 428 4.79 4.58 20.36
N ASP A 429 5.39 4.47 21.55
CA ASP A 429 5.90 3.20 22.09
C ASP A 429 4.89 2.56 23.05
N GLY A 430 4.31 1.43 22.63
CA GLY A 430 3.20 0.77 23.29
C GLY A 430 1.97 0.64 22.39
N ASN A 431 0.85 0.20 22.99
CA ASN A 431 -0.41 0.00 22.28
C ASN A 431 -1.22 1.29 22.21
N LEU A 432 -2.02 1.46 21.17
CA LEU A 432 -2.71 2.71 20.91
C LEU A 432 -4.19 2.48 20.60
N ILE A 433 -5.06 3.36 21.09
CA ILE A 433 -6.45 3.48 20.68
C ILE A 433 -6.62 4.83 19.98
N LEU A 434 -7.05 4.82 18.71
CA LEU A 434 -7.30 5.99 17.88
C LEU A 434 -8.77 6.09 17.49
N ILE A 435 -9.46 7.14 17.89
CA ILE A 435 -10.88 7.35 17.58
C ILE A 435 -11.10 8.73 16.96
N GLY A 436 -11.69 8.76 15.77
CA GLY A 436 -12.08 9.98 15.08
C GLY A 436 -13.59 10.20 15.08
N THR A 437 -14.03 11.45 15.10
CA THR A 437 -15.44 11.84 14.96
C THR A 437 -15.61 12.79 13.79
N GLU A 438 -16.85 13.11 13.41
CA GLU A 438 -17.09 14.10 12.35
C GLU A 438 -16.56 15.50 12.74
N GLN A 439 -16.64 15.85 14.02
CA GLN A 439 -16.19 17.15 14.54
C GLN A 439 -14.69 17.17 14.87
N ASP A 440 -14.13 16.01 15.18
CA ASP A 440 -12.73 15.83 15.58
C ASP A 440 -12.18 14.56 14.93
N PRO A 441 -11.89 14.58 13.62
CA PRO A 441 -11.37 13.42 12.91
C PRO A 441 -9.93 13.13 13.35
N ILE A 442 -9.47 11.89 13.18
CA ILE A 442 -8.04 11.56 13.26
C ILE A 442 -7.34 12.30 12.12
N GLN A 443 -6.66 13.39 12.43
CA GLN A 443 -5.88 14.13 11.45
C GLN A 443 -4.50 13.47 11.35
N ILE A 444 -4.20 12.90 10.18
CA ILE A 444 -2.94 12.21 9.91
C ILE A 444 -2.17 12.88 8.78
N GLU A 445 -0.88 13.08 9.00
CA GLU A 445 0.05 13.61 8.00
C GLU A 445 1.28 12.70 7.92
N ARG A 446 1.69 12.36 6.69
CA ARG A 446 2.86 11.52 6.39
C ARG A 446 2.80 10.15 7.11
N THR A 447 3.91 9.67 7.66
CA THR A 447 4.02 8.34 8.26
C THR A 447 4.01 8.45 9.78
N VAL A 448 3.16 7.68 10.44
CA VAL A 448 3.11 7.59 11.90
C VAL A 448 3.37 6.15 12.31
N ALA A 449 4.26 5.92 13.27
CA ALA A 449 4.67 4.59 13.71
C ALA A 449 4.17 4.24 15.12
N VAL A 450 3.68 3.02 15.31
CA VAL A 450 3.19 2.50 16.59
C VAL A 450 3.93 1.20 16.92
N ASN A 451 4.76 1.23 17.96
CA ASN A 451 5.51 0.07 18.45
C ASN A 451 4.64 -0.78 19.41
N GLY A 452 3.55 -1.33 18.87
CA GLY A 452 2.57 -2.12 19.62
C GLY A 452 1.36 -2.46 18.75
N ASP A 453 0.25 -2.80 19.38
CA ASP A 453 -1.04 -3.00 18.72
C ASP A 453 -1.83 -1.69 18.56
N LEU A 454 -2.78 -1.67 17.64
CA LEU A 454 -3.67 -0.52 17.40
C LEU A 454 -5.15 -0.93 17.43
N VAL A 455 -5.99 -0.19 18.15
CA VAL A 455 -7.46 -0.18 17.97
C VAL A 455 -7.84 1.12 17.26
N ILE A 456 -8.61 1.03 16.17
CA ILE A 456 -9.00 2.20 15.38
C ILE A 456 -10.47 2.19 14.95
N ALA A 457 -11.11 3.36 15.01
CA ALA A 457 -12.44 3.61 14.46
C ALA A 457 -12.67 5.09 14.13
N GLY A 458 -13.65 5.36 13.26
CA GLY A 458 -14.19 6.70 13.04
C GLY A 458 -13.65 7.42 11.81
N LYS A 459 -13.56 8.75 11.91
CA LYS A 459 -13.20 9.61 10.77
C LYS A 459 -11.71 9.88 10.69
N VAL A 460 -11.16 9.87 9.48
CA VAL A 460 -9.75 10.18 9.17
C VAL A 460 -9.68 11.36 8.21
N LYS A 461 -8.77 12.30 8.46
CA LYS A 461 -8.53 13.47 7.60
C LYS A 461 -7.03 13.59 7.30
N GLY A 462 -6.68 13.99 6.08
CA GLY A 462 -5.29 14.19 5.65
C GLY A 462 -4.73 13.07 4.78
N GLU A 463 -3.46 13.23 4.38
CA GLU A 463 -2.71 12.27 3.56
C GLU A 463 -1.59 11.65 4.38
N GLY A 464 -1.75 10.37 4.76
CA GLY A 464 -0.77 9.70 5.60
C GLY A 464 -0.98 8.18 5.76
N GLN A 465 -0.07 7.55 6.50
CA GLN A 465 -0.06 6.11 6.73
C GLN A 465 0.32 5.78 8.18
N LEU A 466 -0.30 4.74 8.74
CA LEU A 466 0.06 4.16 10.03
C LEU A 466 0.87 2.88 9.83
N LEU A 467 2.04 2.82 10.44
CA LEU A 467 2.91 1.64 10.50
C LEU A 467 2.88 1.08 11.92
N VAL A 468 2.08 0.03 12.09
CA VAL A 468 1.85 -0.63 13.38
C VAL A 468 2.67 -1.91 13.43
N ARG A 469 3.53 -2.07 14.45
CA ARG A 469 4.33 -3.29 14.61
C ARG A 469 3.48 -4.53 14.85
N GLY A 470 2.50 -4.42 15.74
CA GLY A 470 1.65 -5.50 16.19
C GLY A 470 0.38 -5.67 15.37
N ASN A 471 -0.65 -6.19 16.04
CA ASN A 471 -1.97 -6.40 15.49
C ASN A 471 -2.77 -5.09 15.39
N VAL A 472 -3.69 -5.04 14.43
CA VAL A 472 -4.63 -3.92 14.28
C VAL A 472 -6.07 -4.42 14.40
N TYR A 473 -6.88 -3.73 15.19
CA TYR A 473 -8.29 -4.00 15.44
C TYR A 473 -9.11 -2.84 14.87
N VAL A 474 -9.76 -3.06 13.72
CA VAL A 474 -10.73 -2.12 13.14
C VAL A 474 -12.10 -2.43 13.74
N VAL A 475 -12.48 -1.65 14.74
CA VAL A 475 -13.61 -1.95 15.63
C VAL A 475 -14.92 -1.24 15.24
N GLY A 476 -14.88 -0.40 14.21
CA GLY A 476 -16.03 0.26 13.60
C GLY A 476 -15.67 0.80 12.22
N ASP A 477 -16.57 1.60 11.64
CA ASP A 477 -16.32 2.22 10.33
C ASP A 477 -15.07 3.12 10.40
N VAL A 478 -14.12 3.00 9.47
CA VAL A 478 -12.98 3.92 9.30
C VAL A 478 -13.13 4.61 7.95
N THR A 479 -13.51 5.88 7.95
CA THR A 479 -13.87 6.58 6.70
C THR A 479 -13.26 7.97 6.63
N TYR A 480 -13.12 8.51 5.42
CA TYR A 480 -12.63 9.86 5.26
C TYR A 480 -13.61 10.91 5.79
N ALA A 481 -13.07 11.97 6.38
CA ALA A 481 -13.77 13.20 6.73
C ALA A 481 -13.94 14.07 5.46
N ASP A 482 -14.73 13.57 4.52
CA ASP A 482 -14.94 14.20 3.22
C ASP A 482 -16.03 15.28 3.24
N ALA A 483 -15.89 16.26 2.34
CA ALA A 483 -16.93 17.22 2.05
C ALA A 483 -18.19 16.52 1.48
N PRO A 484 -19.40 17.06 1.70
CA PRO A 484 -20.62 16.49 1.14
C PRO A 484 -20.55 16.29 -0.39
N GLY A 485 -20.73 15.05 -0.84
CA GLY A 485 -20.70 14.68 -2.27
C GLY A 485 -19.30 14.42 -2.85
N GLU A 486 -18.24 14.66 -2.07
CA GLU A 486 -16.87 14.39 -2.45
C GLU A 486 -16.38 13.02 -1.96
N PHE A 487 -15.25 12.58 -2.50
CA PHE A 487 -14.52 11.43 -1.96
C PHE A 487 -13.01 11.66 -1.97
N GLY A 488 -12.40 11.51 -0.80
CA GLY A 488 -11.00 11.80 -0.51
C GLY A 488 -10.64 13.29 -0.57
N LYS A 489 -11.58 14.18 -0.23
CA LYS A 489 -11.39 15.63 -0.14
C LYS A 489 -12.28 16.20 0.96
N ALA A 490 -11.69 16.84 1.96
CA ALA A 490 -12.38 17.50 3.06
C ALA A 490 -13.00 18.86 2.65
N GLU A 491 -13.84 19.43 3.52
CA GLU A 491 -14.55 20.70 3.29
C GLU A 491 -13.61 21.89 3.08
N ASP A 492 -12.45 21.90 3.75
CA ASP A 492 -11.40 22.91 3.58
C ASP A 492 -10.48 22.67 2.38
N GLY A 493 -10.75 21.63 1.59
CA GLY A 493 -9.95 21.25 0.43
C GLY A 493 -8.78 20.32 0.72
N THR A 494 -8.55 19.93 1.98
CA THR A 494 -7.54 18.93 2.34
C THR A 494 -7.77 17.62 1.58
N THR A 495 -6.74 17.06 0.97
CA THR A 495 -6.83 15.73 0.33
C THR A 495 -6.82 14.66 1.42
N ASN A 496 -7.78 13.74 1.34
CA ASN A 496 -7.82 12.58 2.24
C ASN A 496 -7.33 11.34 1.48
N ALA A 497 -6.28 10.71 2.00
CA ALA A 497 -5.77 9.43 1.54
C ALA A 497 -5.05 8.74 2.70
N PHE A 498 -5.39 7.47 2.96
CA PHE A 498 -4.92 6.77 4.15
C PHE A 498 -4.37 5.38 3.82
N ALA A 499 -3.34 4.95 4.56
CA ALA A 499 -2.91 3.57 4.61
C ALA A 499 -2.77 3.07 6.05
N LEU A 500 -3.24 1.86 6.29
CA LEU A 500 -3.17 1.15 7.56
C LEU A 500 -2.35 -0.12 7.38
N VAL A 501 -1.16 -0.12 7.98
CA VAL A 501 -0.14 -1.14 7.76
C VAL A 501 0.17 -1.83 9.08
N ALA A 502 0.11 -3.15 9.10
CA ALA A 502 0.36 -3.98 10.27
C ALA A 502 1.53 -4.94 10.02
N GLY A 503 2.45 -5.00 10.98
CA GLY A 503 3.45 -6.05 11.09
C GLY A 503 2.80 -7.35 11.58
N GLY A 504 1.77 -7.25 12.44
CA GLY A 504 0.87 -8.33 12.84
C GLY A 504 -0.27 -8.55 11.84
N SER A 505 -1.41 -9.01 12.35
CA SER A 505 -2.66 -9.21 11.58
C SER A 505 -3.61 -8.02 11.72
N ILE A 506 -4.46 -7.80 10.72
CA ILE A 506 -5.58 -6.84 10.80
C ILE A 506 -6.88 -7.61 11.00
N MET A 507 -7.60 -7.31 12.07
CA MET A 507 -8.94 -7.85 12.36
C MET A 507 -9.99 -6.75 12.19
N MET A 508 -10.94 -6.97 11.29
CA MET A 508 -12.04 -6.07 11.00
C MET A 508 -13.37 -6.71 11.39
N GLY A 509 -14.07 -6.05 12.31
CA GLY A 509 -15.29 -6.59 12.90
C GLY A 509 -15.03 -7.74 13.89
N ASP A 510 -16.12 -8.39 14.29
CA ASP A 510 -16.13 -9.32 15.42
C ASP A 510 -15.60 -10.72 15.07
N TYR A 511 -14.30 -10.89 15.30
CA TYR A 511 -13.57 -12.16 15.12
C TYR A 511 -13.76 -13.16 16.26
N LEU A 512 -14.34 -12.75 17.40
CA LEU A 512 -14.45 -13.56 18.60
C LEU A 512 -15.77 -14.31 18.69
N THR A 513 -16.83 -13.83 18.06
CA THR A 513 -18.14 -14.46 18.13
C THR A 513 -18.23 -15.63 17.13
N VAL A 514 -18.74 -16.78 17.58
CA VAL A 514 -18.95 -17.94 16.69
C VAL A 514 -20.05 -17.65 15.65
N ARG A 515 -20.24 -18.53 14.67
CA ARG A 515 -21.28 -18.35 13.63
C ARG A 515 -22.69 -18.54 14.17
N GLY A 516 -22.85 -19.35 15.21
CA GLY A 516 -24.14 -19.63 15.84
C GLY A 516 -24.00 -20.52 17.06
N VAL A 517 -25.05 -20.58 17.86
CA VAL A 517 -25.16 -21.46 19.03
C VAL A 517 -26.40 -22.34 18.86
N ASN A 518 -26.28 -23.62 19.18
CA ASN A 518 -27.42 -24.54 19.24
C ASN A 518 -27.67 -24.92 20.71
N HIS A 519 -28.48 -24.13 21.42
CA HIS A 519 -28.79 -24.33 22.85
C HIS A 519 -29.56 -25.62 23.18
N SER A 520 -29.94 -26.36 22.15
CA SER A 520 -30.81 -27.52 22.17
C SER A 520 -30.16 -28.77 21.57
N ALA A 521 -28.94 -28.66 21.02
CA ALA A 521 -28.19 -29.79 20.52
C ALA A 521 -27.83 -30.74 21.66
N ARG A 522 -28.56 -31.86 21.78
CA ARG A 522 -28.14 -32.98 22.62
C ARG A 522 -27.30 -34.01 21.85
N ASP A 523 -27.37 -34.01 20.51
CA ASP A 523 -26.72 -35.02 19.64
C ASP A 523 -25.71 -34.44 18.63
N SER A 524 -24.98 -33.39 19.01
CA SER A 524 -23.92 -32.81 18.16
C SER A 524 -24.39 -32.25 16.80
N GLU A 525 -25.70 -32.07 16.59
CA GLU A 525 -26.30 -31.61 15.33
C GLU A 525 -25.54 -30.41 14.72
N LYS A 526 -25.27 -30.51 13.41
CA LYS A 526 -24.45 -29.55 12.65
C LYS A 526 -25.16 -28.20 12.49
N PHE A 527 -26.50 -28.20 12.37
CA PHE A 527 -27.33 -27.01 12.15
C PHE A 527 -28.38 -26.84 13.26
N PRO A 528 -28.72 -25.61 13.68
CA PRO A 528 -29.68 -25.40 14.75
C PRO A 528 -31.09 -25.53 14.17
N GLN A 529 -31.93 -26.38 14.77
CA GLN A 529 -33.36 -26.40 14.45
C GLN A 529 -34.07 -25.09 14.87
N TRP A 530 -33.47 -24.33 15.81
CA TRP A 530 -34.00 -23.06 16.33
C TRP A 530 -33.03 -21.90 16.09
N SER A 531 -32.75 -21.59 14.83
CA SER A 531 -31.91 -20.43 14.44
C SER A 531 -32.33 -19.11 15.11
N GLN A 532 -33.61 -18.98 15.48
CA GLN A 532 -34.18 -17.84 16.21
C GLN A 532 -33.60 -17.62 17.63
N TYR A 533 -32.98 -18.62 18.26
CA TYR A 533 -32.43 -18.53 19.62
C TYR A 533 -30.91 -18.71 19.63
N SER A 534 -30.21 -18.17 18.62
CA SER A 534 -28.77 -18.25 18.47
C SER A 534 -28.11 -16.94 18.92
N ILE A 535 -27.46 -16.22 18.01
CA ILE A 535 -26.78 -14.96 18.28
C ILE A 535 -27.67 -13.80 17.79
N ASP A 536 -27.86 -12.80 18.65
CA ASP A 536 -28.58 -11.56 18.33
C ASP A 536 -27.65 -10.38 18.59
N THR A 537 -27.11 -9.81 17.53
CA THR A 537 -26.11 -8.74 17.60
C THR A 537 -26.67 -7.40 18.11
N ARG A 538 -27.99 -7.28 18.21
CA ARG A 538 -28.68 -6.07 18.68
C ARG A 538 -29.22 -6.19 20.11
N ASN A 539 -29.22 -7.40 20.68
CA ASN A 539 -29.72 -7.64 22.02
C ASN A 539 -28.63 -8.29 22.88
N ALA A 540 -28.16 -7.57 23.90
CA ALA A 540 -27.12 -8.02 24.82
C ALA A 540 -27.48 -9.38 25.47
N HIS A 541 -28.69 -9.45 26.03
CA HIS A 541 -29.20 -10.63 26.71
C HIS A 541 -30.69 -10.83 26.43
N ARG A 542 -31.06 -12.05 26.08
CA ARG A 542 -32.43 -12.50 25.88
C ARG A 542 -32.65 -13.82 26.62
N THR A 543 -33.89 -14.10 26.94
CA THR A 543 -34.28 -15.34 27.60
C THR A 543 -35.62 -15.82 27.06
N ASN A 544 -35.77 -17.13 26.87
CA ASN A 544 -37.05 -17.72 26.55
C ASN A 544 -37.20 -19.13 27.14
N ASN A 545 -38.40 -19.50 27.58
CA ASN A 545 -38.71 -20.85 28.01
C ASN A 545 -39.14 -21.68 26.80
N VAL A 546 -38.46 -22.80 26.55
CA VAL A 546 -38.81 -23.73 25.47
C VAL A 546 -38.93 -25.13 26.02
N THR A 547 -39.95 -25.85 25.53
CA THR A 547 -40.14 -27.26 25.85
C THR A 547 -39.45 -28.10 24.78
N ILE A 548 -38.37 -28.77 25.16
CA ILE A 548 -37.57 -29.65 24.31
C ILE A 548 -37.69 -31.06 24.89
N ASN A 549 -38.14 -32.04 24.09
CA ASN A 549 -38.32 -33.43 24.53
C ASN A 549 -39.09 -33.57 25.86
N LYS A 550 -40.19 -32.81 26.01
CA LYS A 550 -41.05 -32.77 27.21
C LYS A 550 -40.39 -32.18 28.47
N VAL A 551 -39.21 -31.58 28.35
CA VAL A 551 -38.55 -30.82 29.42
C VAL A 551 -38.59 -29.34 29.06
N THR A 552 -39.19 -28.51 29.92
CA THR A 552 -39.13 -27.06 29.77
C THR A 552 -37.79 -26.57 30.30
N GLU A 553 -36.99 -25.98 29.41
CA GLU A 553 -35.71 -25.35 29.74
C GLU A 553 -35.80 -23.84 29.47
N THR A 554 -35.15 -23.05 30.31
CA THR A 554 -34.94 -21.63 30.08
C THR A 554 -33.66 -21.45 29.27
N LEU A 555 -33.80 -21.02 28.01
CA LEU A 555 -32.66 -20.66 27.16
C LEU A 555 -32.27 -19.21 27.37
N ARG A 556 -30.98 -18.97 27.54
CA ARG A 556 -30.35 -17.64 27.54
C ARG A 556 -29.58 -17.50 26.24
N TRP A 557 -29.77 -16.40 25.53
CA TRP A 557 -29.18 -16.16 24.22
C TRP A 557 -29.01 -14.66 23.99
N GLY A 558 -28.39 -14.24 22.90
CA GLY A 558 -28.05 -12.84 22.63
C GLY A 558 -26.58 -12.66 22.31
N TYR A 559 -26.12 -11.41 22.22
CA TYR A 559 -24.73 -11.13 21.87
C TYR A 559 -23.75 -11.56 22.96
N PHE A 560 -24.06 -11.32 24.24
CA PHE A 560 -23.19 -11.68 25.37
C PHE A 560 -23.54 -13.01 26.01
N ASP A 561 -24.12 -13.93 25.24
CA ASP A 561 -24.24 -15.33 25.65
C ASP A 561 -22.83 -15.94 25.80
N PRO A 562 -22.46 -16.56 26.94
CA PRO A 562 -21.18 -17.23 27.10
C PRO A 562 -20.88 -18.29 26.03
N ASP A 563 -21.93 -18.89 25.46
CA ASP A 563 -21.78 -19.88 24.39
C ASP A 563 -21.53 -19.27 23.00
N SER A 564 -21.70 -17.95 22.86
CA SER A 564 -21.45 -17.23 21.59
C SER A 564 -19.98 -16.86 21.38
N VAL A 565 -19.14 -16.94 22.40
CA VAL A 565 -17.69 -16.63 22.30
C VAL A 565 -16.92 -17.85 21.82
N ASP A 566 -16.08 -17.69 20.80
CA ASP A 566 -15.17 -18.74 20.36
C ASP A 566 -14.13 -19.04 21.46
N ALA A 567 -14.15 -20.27 21.98
CA ALA A 567 -13.24 -20.70 23.03
C ALA A 567 -11.79 -20.88 22.56
N GLY A 568 -11.52 -20.96 21.25
CA GLY A 568 -10.18 -21.30 20.76
C GLY A 568 -9.83 -22.78 20.88
N GLN A 569 -10.71 -23.60 21.47
CA GLN A 569 -10.46 -25.01 21.79
C GLN A 569 -11.76 -25.78 22.09
N ILE A 570 -11.64 -27.10 22.26
CA ILE A 570 -12.70 -27.96 22.80
C ILE A 570 -12.94 -27.61 24.27
N VAL A 571 -14.20 -27.36 24.66
CA VAL A 571 -14.59 -27.08 26.04
C VAL A 571 -15.75 -27.99 26.43
N SER A 572 -15.63 -28.65 27.59
CA SER A 572 -16.69 -29.51 28.13
C SER A 572 -17.89 -28.70 28.62
N GLY A 573 -19.09 -29.20 28.40
CA GLY A 573 -20.34 -28.61 28.92
C GLY A 573 -20.90 -27.40 28.16
N ARG A 574 -20.21 -26.90 27.12
CA ARG A 574 -20.72 -25.83 26.24
C ARG A 574 -21.79 -26.36 25.29
N LYS A 575 -22.94 -25.68 25.18
CA LYS A 575 -24.08 -26.17 24.41
C LYS A 575 -23.89 -25.89 22.92
N GLY A 576 -23.78 -26.95 22.13
CA GLY A 576 -24.01 -26.95 20.67
C GLY A 576 -23.36 -25.83 19.86
N GLN A 577 -22.22 -25.29 20.31
CA GLN A 577 -21.57 -24.17 19.63
C GLN A 577 -21.31 -24.54 18.18
N GLN A 578 -21.73 -23.67 17.28
CA GLN A 578 -21.33 -23.77 15.91
C GLN A 578 -19.93 -23.19 15.75
N PHE A 579 -19.39 -23.53 14.61
CA PHE A 579 -18.16 -23.11 14.00
C PHE A 579 -17.86 -21.62 14.13
N SER A 580 -16.61 -21.30 14.35
CA SER A 580 -16.10 -19.94 14.18
C SER A 580 -15.55 -19.78 12.77
N PHE A 581 -15.94 -18.69 12.11
CA PHE A 581 -15.37 -18.35 10.81
C PHE A 581 -13.87 -18.12 10.94
N THR A 582 -13.46 -17.25 11.87
CA THR A 582 -12.06 -16.96 12.18
C THR A 582 -11.26 -18.25 12.29
N THR A 583 -11.67 -19.14 13.18
CA THR A 583 -10.96 -20.40 13.43
C THR A 583 -10.95 -21.34 12.22
N SER A 584 -12.03 -21.39 11.44
CA SER A 584 -12.05 -22.17 10.20
C SER A 584 -10.96 -21.67 9.24
N GLU A 585 -10.84 -20.36 9.06
CA GLU A 585 -9.80 -19.83 8.19
C GLU A 585 -8.38 -20.00 8.76
N LEU A 586 -8.18 -19.84 10.08
CA LEU A 586 -6.87 -20.13 10.71
C LEU A 586 -6.42 -21.55 10.39
N LYS A 587 -7.33 -22.53 10.49
CA LYS A 587 -7.04 -23.94 10.18
C LYS A 587 -6.70 -24.17 8.70
N LEU A 588 -7.34 -23.42 7.79
CA LEU A 588 -7.05 -23.47 6.36
C LEU A 588 -5.63 -22.99 6.09
N PHE A 589 -5.30 -21.79 6.56
CA PHE A 589 -3.96 -21.21 6.36
C PHE A 589 -2.88 -22.08 7.03
N ASN A 590 -3.15 -22.60 8.24
CA ASN A 590 -2.23 -23.54 8.88
C ASN A 590 -1.99 -24.81 8.05
N ARG A 591 -3.03 -25.34 7.38
CA ARG A 591 -2.86 -26.49 6.48
C ARG A 591 -1.98 -26.12 5.29
N MET A 592 -2.17 -24.94 4.70
CA MET A 592 -1.36 -24.46 3.56
C MET A 592 0.10 -24.26 3.97
N GLU A 593 0.36 -23.64 5.12
CA GLU A 593 1.70 -23.43 5.67
C GLU A 593 2.40 -24.75 6.01
N LEU A 594 1.66 -25.73 6.54
CA LEU A 594 2.18 -27.08 6.74
C LEU A 594 2.59 -27.74 5.41
N GLN A 595 1.78 -27.61 4.36
CA GLN A 595 2.11 -28.19 3.05
C GLN A 595 3.41 -27.61 2.48
N LYS A 596 3.67 -26.32 2.66
CA LYS A 596 4.93 -25.68 2.26
C LYS A 596 6.10 -26.16 3.09
N ALA A 597 5.95 -26.21 4.42
CA ALA A 597 7.00 -26.70 5.32
C ALA A 597 7.38 -28.18 5.05
N LEU A 598 6.43 -28.98 4.55
CA LEU A 598 6.70 -30.36 4.11
C LEU A 598 7.39 -30.41 2.75
N ALA A 599 7.13 -29.43 1.86
CA ALA A 599 7.76 -29.35 0.55
C ALA A 599 9.19 -28.78 0.61
N ASP A 600 9.47 -27.89 1.56
CA ASP A 600 10.78 -27.27 1.79
C ASP A 600 11.17 -27.32 3.28
N PRO A 601 12.17 -28.14 3.65
CA PRO A 601 12.67 -28.23 5.02
C PRO A 601 13.24 -26.92 5.58
N ASN A 602 13.66 -25.98 4.73
CA ASN A 602 14.22 -24.69 5.15
C ASN A 602 13.15 -23.59 5.28
N TYR A 603 11.91 -23.85 4.86
CA TYR A 603 10.83 -22.87 4.86
C TYR A 603 10.27 -22.66 6.27
N THR A 604 10.50 -21.53 6.93
CA THR A 604 9.85 -21.16 8.20
C THR A 604 8.32 -21.06 8.04
N PRO A 605 7.48 -21.99 8.56
CA PRO A 605 6.03 -21.85 8.44
C PRO A 605 5.47 -20.83 9.43
N ARG A 606 4.36 -20.22 9.04
CA ARG A 606 3.58 -19.28 9.85
C ARG A 606 2.29 -19.92 10.32
N PHE A 607 2.23 -20.35 11.57
CA PHE A 607 0.99 -20.90 12.13
C PHE A 607 0.20 -19.85 12.90
N TYR A 608 -1.11 -19.83 12.65
CA TYR A 608 -2.05 -18.94 13.30
C TYR A 608 -2.84 -19.65 14.40
N GLY A 609 -2.97 -18.98 15.54
CA GLY A 609 -3.83 -19.37 16.66
C GLY A 609 -4.80 -18.27 17.04
N LEU A 610 -5.88 -18.61 17.74
CA LEU A 610 -6.82 -17.59 18.21
C LEU A 610 -6.23 -16.79 19.38
N ARG A 611 -5.49 -17.46 20.29
CA ARG A 611 -4.96 -16.87 21.51
C ARG A 611 -3.54 -17.29 21.85
N ALA A 612 -2.67 -16.34 22.19
CA ALA A 612 -1.32 -16.58 22.69
C ALA A 612 -1.32 -17.34 24.03
N SER A 613 -2.37 -17.19 24.85
CA SER A 613 -2.57 -17.95 26.09
C SER A 613 -2.90 -19.43 25.86
N GLN A 614 -3.10 -19.83 24.61
CA GLN A 614 -3.38 -21.21 24.19
C GLN A 614 -2.36 -21.65 23.13
N PRO A 615 -1.04 -21.60 23.43
CA PRO A 615 -0.01 -21.71 22.40
C PRO A 615 0.01 -23.09 21.72
N ASP A 616 -0.38 -24.14 22.44
CA ASP A 616 -0.48 -25.52 21.92
C ASP A 616 -1.79 -25.79 21.16
N LYS A 617 -2.68 -24.79 21.00
CA LYS A 617 -4.00 -24.94 20.36
C LYS A 617 -3.99 -24.46 18.91
N ILE A 618 -3.00 -24.94 18.16
CA ILE A 618 -2.92 -24.76 16.71
C ILE A 618 -3.64 -25.92 16.03
N TYR A 619 -4.66 -25.60 15.25
CA TYR A 619 -5.50 -26.58 14.58
C TYR A 619 -5.28 -26.54 13.06
N ILE A 620 -5.50 -27.69 12.43
CA ILE A 620 -5.55 -27.84 10.97
C ILE A 620 -6.78 -28.67 10.55
N TYR A 621 -7.04 -28.66 9.24
CA TYR A 621 -8.02 -29.53 8.59
C TYR A 621 -7.39 -30.76 7.92
N ASP A 622 -7.89 -31.94 8.28
CA ASP A 622 -7.69 -33.24 7.60
C ASP A 622 -9.03 -33.77 7.08
N ALA A 623 -9.77 -32.94 6.32
CA ALA A 623 -11.04 -33.30 5.69
C ALA A 623 -11.31 -32.48 4.42
N THR A 624 -12.34 -32.88 3.68
CA THR A 624 -12.85 -32.24 2.45
C THR A 624 -13.95 -31.21 2.72
N ASP A 625 -14.37 -31.00 3.97
CA ASP A 625 -15.29 -29.91 4.32
C ASP A 625 -14.49 -28.81 5.04
N GLU A 626 -14.22 -27.76 4.29
CA GLU A 626 -13.40 -26.64 4.69
C GLU A 626 -14.16 -25.65 5.59
N HIS A 627 -15.49 -25.61 5.48
CA HIS A 627 -16.25 -24.56 6.11
C HIS A 627 -16.92 -25.01 7.38
N ALA A 628 -16.65 -24.20 8.39
CA ALA A 628 -17.45 -24.16 9.57
C ALA A 628 -17.41 -25.54 10.25
N VAL A 629 -16.32 -25.78 10.99
CA VAL A 629 -16.16 -27.02 11.78
C VAL A 629 -15.93 -26.77 13.25
N LYS A 630 -16.53 -27.61 14.07
CA LYS A 630 -16.36 -27.61 15.52
C LYS A 630 -14.99 -28.18 15.83
N TYR A 631 -14.39 -27.78 16.94
CA TYR A 631 -13.09 -28.31 17.36
C TYR A 631 -13.09 -29.83 17.59
N ASN A 632 -14.25 -30.45 17.82
CA ASN A 632 -14.40 -31.89 18.06
C ASN A 632 -14.79 -32.68 16.80
N GLU A 633 -14.86 -32.06 15.62
CA GLU A 633 -15.13 -32.79 14.39
C GLU A 633 -13.96 -33.68 13.98
N ALA A 634 -14.26 -34.84 13.38
CA ALA A 634 -13.26 -35.84 13.04
C ALA A 634 -12.15 -35.32 12.11
N GLY A 635 -12.47 -34.37 11.24
CA GLY A 635 -11.55 -33.71 10.31
C GLY A 635 -10.71 -32.59 10.93
N VAL A 636 -10.93 -32.23 12.19
CA VAL A 636 -10.16 -31.19 12.88
C VAL A 636 -9.11 -31.83 13.76
N LYS A 637 -7.85 -31.45 13.54
CA LYS A 637 -6.72 -32.02 14.29
C LYS A 637 -5.91 -30.90 14.91
N LEU A 638 -5.43 -31.13 16.13
CA LEU A 638 -4.29 -30.36 16.63
C LEU A 638 -3.10 -30.66 15.71
N LEU A 639 -2.38 -29.62 15.30
CA LEU A 639 -1.25 -29.75 14.37
C LEU A 639 -0.23 -30.77 14.89
N ARG A 640 0.15 -30.67 16.16
CA ARG A 640 1.07 -31.62 16.81
C ARG A 640 0.59 -33.07 16.71
N ASP A 641 -0.66 -33.31 17.05
CA ASP A 641 -1.24 -34.66 17.03
C ASP A 641 -1.31 -35.20 15.60
N TYR A 642 -1.64 -34.34 14.63
CA TYR A 642 -1.62 -34.69 13.22
C TYR A 642 -0.23 -35.11 12.75
N LEU A 643 0.82 -34.34 13.08
CA LEU A 643 2.18 -34.68 12.71
C LEU A 643 2.60 -36.04 13.29
N ILE A 644 2.33 -36.27 14.58
CA ILE A 644 2.62 -37.55 15.25
C ILE A 644 1.85 -38.69 14.56
N GLN A 645 0.55 -38.50 14.35
CA GLN A 645 -0.33 -39.52 13.77
C GLN A 645 0.11 -39.92 12.35
N LYS A 646 0.57 -38.96 11.56
CA LYS A 646 1.01 -39.17 10.16
C LYS A 646 2.50 -39.52 10.05
N GLY A 647 3.25 -39.53 11.16
CA GLY A 647 4.70 -39.77 11.15
C GLY A 647 5.49 -38.66 10.43
N LEU A 648 5.01 -37.43 10.50
CA LEU A 648 5.62 -36.26 9.85
C LEU A 648 6.66 -35.59 10.77
N PRO A 649 7.60 -34.81 10.21
CA PRO A 649 8.68 -34.20 10.98
C PRO A 649 8.16 -33.24 12.06
N LEU A 650 8.60 -33.45 13.31
CA LEU A 650 8.19 -32.62 14.45
C LEU A 650 9.03 -31.34 14.61
N ASP A 651 10.20 -31.26 13.96
CA ASP A 651 11.02 -30.04 13.92
C ASP A 651 10.28 -28.85 13.28
N ILE A 652 9.27 -29.13 12.45
CA ILE A 652 8.32 -28.14 11.91
C ILE A 652 7.75 -27.27 13.03
N LEU A 653 7.40 -27.87 14.18
CA LEU A 653 6.84 -27.13 15.32
C LEU A 653 7.86 -26.19 15.96
N THR A 654 9.15 -26.54 15.93
CA THR A 654 10.22 -25.76 16.56
C THR A 654 10.75 -24.63 15.68
N ARG A 655 10.69 -24.79 14.35
CA ARG A 655 11.10 -23.76 13.38
C ARG A 655 9.94 -22.89 12.89
N ALA A 656 8.72 -23.14 13.35
CA ALA A 656 7.55 -22.34 13.02
C ALA A 656 7.53 -21.02 13.78
N THR A 657 6.93 -20.02 13.14
CA THR A 657 6.52 -18.77 13.78
C THR A 657 5.03 -18.83 14.09
N TYR A 658 4.62 -18.37 15.27
CA TYR A 658 3.24 -18.43 15.74
C TYR A 658 2.66 -17.03 15.86
N HIS A 659 1.57 -16.77 15.15
CA HIS A 659 0.83 -15.50 15.21
C HIS A 659 -0.53 -15.72 15.84
N TYR A 660 -0.96 -14.79 16.68
CA TYR A 660 -2.21 -14.90 17.41
C TYR A 660 -3.12 -13.70 17.13
N CYS A 661 -4.42 -13.94 17.01
CA CYS A 661 -5.39 -12.87 16.75
C CYS A 661 -5.66 -11.99 18.00
N ASN A 662 -5.52 -12.53 19.21
CA ASN A 662 -5.80 -11.77 20.42
C ASN A 662 -4.79 -10.63 20.65
N PRO A 663 -5.20 -9.56 21.36
CA PRO A 663 -4.30 -8.47 21.74
C PRO A 663 -3.10 -8.99 22.52
N ASP A 664 -1.90 -8.48 22.20
CA ASP A 664 -0.67 -8.91 22.86
C ASP A 664 -0.75 -8.70 24.38
N MET A 665 -0.29 -9.68 25.15
CA MET A 665 -0.40 -9.68 26.62
C MET A 665 -1.81 -9.38 27.17
N ASN A 666 -2.86 -9.48 26.33
CA ASN A 666 -4.22 -9.07 26.65
C ASN A 666 -4.31 -7.63 27.19
N TRP A 667 -3.53 -6.70 26.59
CA TRP A 667 -3.53 -5.29 26.97
C TRP A 667 -4.91 -4.64 26.85
N ILE A 668 -5.77 -5.13 25.96
CA ILE A 668 -7.21 -4.87 25.96
C ILE A 668 -7.92 -6.22 26.02
N SER A 669 -8.92 -6.35 26.90
CA SER A 669 -9.61 -7.63 27.05
C SER A 669 -10.52 -7.92 25.85
N GLU A 670 -10.65 -9.20 25.50
CA GLU A 670 -11.61 -9.66 24.51
C GLU A 670 -13.05 -9.27 24.84
N ASP A 671 -13.41 -9.23 26.13
CA ASP A 671 -14.72 -8.75 26.57
C ASP A 671 -14.92 -7.26 26.25
N THR A 672 -13.88 -6.44 26.44
CA THR A 672 -13.89 -5.02 26.06
C THR A 672 -14.07 -4.87 24.55
N LEU A 673 -13.32 -5.62 23.74
CA LEU A 673 -13.46 -5.61 22.27
C LEU A 673 -14.89 -5.96 21.81
N ARG A 674 -15.50 -6.97 22.43
CA ARG A 674 -16.89 -7.35 22.13
C ARG A 674 -17.87 -6.25 22.50
N HIS A 675 -17.70 -5.56 23.62
CA HIS A 675 -18.52 -4.39 23.96
C HIS A 675 -18.34 -3.25 22.95
N ILE A 676 -17.13 -3.03 22.41
CA ILE A 676 -16.91 -2.04 21.34
C ILE A 676 -17.72 -2.41 20.09
N TRP A 677 -17.63 -3.64 19.59
CA TRP A 677 -18.37 -4.05 18.39
C TRP A 677 -19.87 -4.07 18.60
N PHE A 678 -20.34 -4.48 19.78
CA PHE A 678 -21.76 -4.40 20.13
C PHE A 678 -22.26 -2.95 20.05
N ASN A 679 -21.50 -2.00 20.60
CA ASN A 679 -21.84 -0.60 20.56
C ASN A 679 -21.82 -0.03 19.13
N ASP A 680 -20.82 -0.38 18.30
CA ASP A 680 -20.81 -0.01 16.88
C ASP A 680 -22.07 -0.50 16.17
N GLU A 681 -22.42 -1.77 16.34
CA GLU A 681 -23.63 -2.36 15.79
C GLU A 681 -24.89 -1.64 16.29
N LEU A 682 -24.93 -1.21 17.56
CA LEU A 682 -26.03 -0.43 18.11
C LEU A 682 -26.20 0.94 17.43
N THR A 683 -25.12 1.56 16.95
CA THR A 683 -25.18 2.84 16.21
C THR A 683 -25.79 2.73 14.82
N ARG A 684 -25.89 1.53 14.26
CA ARG A 684 -26.36 1.32 12.88
C ARG A 684 -27.88 1.45 12.81
N PRO A 685 -28.42 2.25 11.87
CA PRO A 685 -29.86 2.45 11.74
C PRO A 685 -30.55 1.17 11.25
N ASP A 686 -31.83 1.02 11.57
CA ASP A 686 -32.64 -0.13 11.12
C ASP A 686 -32.83 -0.19 9.60
N SER A 687 -32.61 0.93 8.89
CA SER A 687 -32.53 0.96 7.42
C SER A 687 -31.29 0.25 6.88
N GLY A 688 -30.33 -0.07 7.74
CA GLY A 688 -29.06 -0.69 7.42
C GLY A 688 -27.94 0.31 7.11
N ARG A 689 -26.73 0.02 7.56
CA ARG A 689 -25.49 0.69 7.16
C ARG A 689 -24.37 -0.36 7.03
N PRO A 690 -23.79 -0.58 5.83
CA PRO A 690 -22.65 -1.48 5.66
C PRO A 690 -21.47 -1.10 6.55
N PHE A 691 -20.61 -2.07 6.89
CA PHE A 691 -19.30 -1.78 7.50
C PHE A 691 -18.40 -1.10 6.47
N GLN A 692 -17.70 -0.01 6.81
CA GLN A 692 -16.95 0.78 5.84
C GLN A 692 -15.47 0.94 6.20
N PHE A 693 -14.61 0.87 5.19
CA PHE A 693 -13.20 1.21 5.31
C PHE A 693 -12.72 2.02 4.10
N ASP A 694 -12.05 3.14 4.34
CA ASP A 694 -11.42 3.97 3.31
C ASP A 694 -9.90 3.95 3.47
N GLY A 695 -9.18 3.61 2.39
CA GLY A 695 -7.71 3.56 2.37
C GLY A 695 -7.12 2.18 2.05
N LEU A 696 -5.80 2.09 2.13
CA LEU A 696 -5.05 0.85 1.95
C LEU A 696 -5.04 0.03 3.24
N LEU A 697 -5.39 -1.24 3.16
CA LEU A 697 -5.15 -2.23 4.21
C LEU A 697 -3.93 -3.07 3.82
N TYR A 698 -2.91 -3.10 4.68
CA TYR A 698 -1.70 -3.84 4.42
C TYR A 698 -1.27 -4.64 5.65
N SER A 699 -1.21 -5.96 5.55
CA SER A 699 -0.72 -6.83 6.62
C SER A 699 0.50 -7.63 6.18
N ASN A 700 1.55 -7.69 7.00
CA ASN A 700 2.65 -8.64 6.79
C ASN A 700 2.20 -10.10 7.00
N ASN A 701 1.13 -10.28 7.78
CA ASN A 701 0.58 -11.56 8.18
C ASN A 701 -0.76 -11.84 7.51
N SER A 702 -1.84 -11.59 8.22
CA SER A 702 -3.19 -11.89 7.73
C SER A 702 -4.15 -10.71 7.90
N ILE A 703 -5.18 -10.70 7.07
CA ILE A 703 -6.33 -9.80 7.23
C ILE A 703 -7.58 -10.66 7.37
N TRP A 704 -8.31 -10.42 8.46
CA TRP A 704 -9.55 -11.09 8.84
C TRP A 704 -10.67 -10.08 8.82
N CYS A 705 -11.72 -10.33 8.04
CA CYS A 705 -12.90 -9.47 8.06
C CYS A 705 -14.17 -10.29 8.30
N ILE A 706 -15.00 -9.87 9.24
CA ILE A 706 -16.27 -10.51 9.56
C ILE A 706 -17.38 -9.50 9.69
N VAL A 707 -18.42 -9.66 8.86
CA VAL A 707 -19.65 -8.89 8.94
C VAL A 707 -20.85 -9.83 9.11
N ARG A 708 -21.82 -9.44 9.93
CA ARG A 708 -22.97 -10.27 10.34
C ARG A 708 -24.20 -9.94 9.51
N SER A 709 -25.05 -10.93 9.19
CA SER A 709 -26.25 -10.67 8.39
C SER A 709 -27.47 -10.32 9.23
N LYS A 710 -28.42 -9.57 8.64
CA LYS A 710 -29.70 -9.25 9.29
C LYS A 710 -30.51 -10.53 9.53
N THR A 711 -30.67 -11.35 8.51
CA THR A 711 -31.50 -12.58 8.58
C THR A 711 -31.02 -13.57 9.64
N ARG A 712 -29.71 -13.75 9.83
CA ARG A 712 -29.17 -14.77 10.75
C ARG A 712 -28.82 -14.22 12.13
N HIS A 713 -28.36 -12.98 12.22
CA HIS A 713 -27.77 -12.42 13.43
C HIS A 713 -28.43 -11.12 13.90
N ASN A 714 -29.50 -10.71 13.21
CA ASN A 714 -30.20 -9.43 13.44
C ASN A 714 -29.31 -8.18 13.26
N SER A 715 -28.17 -8.29 12.57
CA SER A 715 -27.26 -7.16 12.36
C SER A 715 -27.78 -6.18 11.30
N ASN A 716 -27.74 -4.90 11.65
CA ASN A 716 -28.02 -3.75 10.79
C ASN A 716 -26.88 -3.44 9.81
N THR A 717 -25.80 -4.24 9.77
CA THR A 717 -24.88 -4.23 8.62
C THR A 717 -25.43 -4.96 7.39
N TYR A 718 -26.49 -5.78 7.56
CA TYR A 718 -27.07 -6.60 6.50
C TYR A 718 -26.08 -7.56 5.82
N GLY A 719 -24.98 -7.90 6.51
CA GLY A 719 -23.93 -8.74 5.94
C GLY A 719 -23.18 -8.04 4.81
N LYS A 720 -23.11 -6.69 4.85
CA LYS A 720 -22.49 -5.88 3.81
C LYS A 720 -21.29 -5.09 4.31
N MET A 721 -20.27 -5.01 3.46
CA MET A 721 -19.07 -4.23 3.67
C MET A 721 -18.72 -3.44 2.42
N ILE A 722 -18.25 -2.21 2.60
CA ILE A 722 -17.69 -1.39 1.54
C ILE A 722 -16.23 -1.05 1.87
N ILE A 723 -15.32 -1.33 0.94
CA ILE A 723 -13.92 -0.89 1.03
C ILE A 723 -13.65 0.04 -0.15
N ARG A 724 -13.19 1.27 0.12
CA ARG A 724 -12.75 2.22 -0.90
C ARG A 724 -11.24 2.43 -0.79
N GLY A 725 -10.47 1.64 -1.52
CA GLY A 725 -9.02 1.56 -1.35
C GLY A 725 -8.39 0.29 -1.91
N GLY A 726 -7.42 -0.30 -1.19
CA GLY A 726 -6.67 -1.49 -1.62
C GLY A 726 -6.48 -2.48 -0.47
N ILE A 727 -6.25 -3.76 -0.78
CA ILE A 727 -5.90 -4.79 0.21
C ILE A 727 -4.62 -5.50 -0.23
N VAL A 728 -3.64 -5.55 0.65
CA VAL A 728 -2.41 -6.35 0.48
C VAL A 728 -2.17 -7.17 1.76
N SER A 729 -2.06 -8.49 1.65
CA SER A 729 -1.86 -9.36 2.83
C SER A 729 -1.18 -10.66 2.46
N ALA A 730 -0.39 -11.29 3.33
CA ALA A 730 0.08 -12.63 3.01
C ALA A 730 -1.13 -13.58 2.93
N ASP A 731 -1.98 -13.59 3.96
CA ASP A 731 -3.20 -14.39 3.95
C ASP A 731 -4.45 -13.52 4.14
N LEU A 732 -5.50 -13.76 3.35
CA LEU A 732 -6.71 -12.95 3.33
C LEU A 732 -7.96 -13.81 3.53
N GLY A 733 -8.66 -13.62 4.64
CA GLY A 733 -9.93 -14.28 4.97
C GLY A 733 -11.05 -13.27 5.21
N VAL A 734 -12.04 -13.22 4.32
CA VAL A 734 -13.13 -12.23 4.37
C VAL A 734 -14.50 -12.90 4.36
N PHE A 735 -15.26 -12.76 5.44
CA PHE A 735 -16.64 -13.24 5.57
C PHE A 735 -17.65 -12.10 5.58
N VAL A 736 -18.20 -11.82 4.41
CA VAL A 736 -19.23 -10.81 4.20
C VAL A 736 -20.40 -11.48 3.47
N PRO A 737 -21.33 -12.12 4.21
CA PRO A 737 -22.23 -13.13 3.66
C PRO A 737 -23.45 -12.56 2.91
N ALA A 738 -23.51 -11.25 2.67
CA ALA A 738 -24.73 -10.56 2.27
C ALA A 738 -25.92 -10.84 3.21
N ASN A 739 -27.11 -10.40 2.82
CA ASN A 739 -28.30 -10.70 3.60
C ASN A 739 -28.85 -12.08 3.18
N ASN A 740 -28.59 -13.10 4.00
CA ASN A 740 -28.98 -14.50 3.78
C ASN A 740 -28.13 -15.28 2.74
N GLY A 741 -26.87 -14.91 2.48
CA GLY A 741 -26.02 -15.65 1.55
C GLY A 741 -26.37 -15.43 0.08
N VAL A 742 -27.14 -14.39 -0.23
CA VAL A 742 -27.58 -14.06 -1.60
C VAL A 742 -27.26 -12.60 -1.89
N GLY A 743 -26.59 -12.36 -3.01
CA GLY A 743 -26.18 -11.05 -3.48
C GLY A 743 -24.76 -10.67 -3.04
N ILE A 744 -24.33 -9.51 -3.50
CA ILE A 744 -23.04 -8.94 -3.15
C ILE A 744 -23.05 -8.50 -1.68
N GLY A 745 -22.15 -9.08 -0.90
CA GLY A 745 -21.86 -8.69 0.48
C GLY A 745 -20.72 -7.69 0.55
N LEU A 746 -19.55 -8.05 0.02
CA LEU A 746 -18.39 -7.16 -0.06
C LEU A 746 -18.43 -6.36 -1.36
N THR A 747 -18.30 -5.05 -1.26
CA THR A 747 -18.03 -4.21 -2.43
C THR A 747 -16.72 -3.48 -2.24
N MET A 748 -15.82 -3.65 -3.20
CA MET A 748 -14.51 -3.01 -3.19
C MET A 748 -14.39 -2.05 -4.36
N TYR A 749 -14.11 -0.80 -4.04
CA TYR A 749 -13.84 0.28 -4.98
C TYR A 749 -12.36 0.62 -4.89
N TYR A 750 -11.58 0.17 -5.87
CA TYR A 750 -10.17 0.46 -5.92
C TYR A 750 -9.91 1.95 -6.10
N ASP A 751 -9.24 2.57 -5.13
CA ASP A 751 -8.82 3.97 -5.17
C ASP A 751 -7.34 4.06 -5.60
N PRO A 752 -7.02 4.53 -6.82
CA PRO A 752 -5.64 4.61 -7.29
C PRO A 752 -4.72 5.50 -6.45
N ARG A 753 -5.25 6.40 -5.60
CA ARG A 753 -4.43 7.23 -4.71
C ARG A 753 -3.64 6.40 -3.70
N VAL A 754 -4.08 5.18 -3.38
CA VAL A 754 -3.34 4.30 -2.47
C VAL A 754 -1.97 3.89 -3.01
N ARG A 755 -1.73 4.03 -4.33
CA ARG A 755 -0.41 3.78 -4.96
C ARG A 755 0.71 4.68 -4.45
N ARG A 756 0.38 5.74 -3.72
CA ARG A 756 1.34 6.69 -3.16
C ARG A 756 1.95 6.22 -1.86
N PHE A 757 1.31 5.25 -1.19
CA PHE A 757 1.75 4.68 0.08
C PHE A 757 2.68 3.49 -0.15
N LEU A 758 3.59 3.27 0.82
CA LEU A 758 4.53 2.16 0.86
C LEU A 758 5.20 1.83 -0.49
N GLU A 759 6.26 2.56 -0.84
CA GLU A 759 7.12 2.13 -1.96
C GLU A 759 8.05 0.99 -1.52
N ILE A 760 7.53 -0.23 -1.56
CA ILE A 760 8.34 -1.44 -1.38
C ILE A 760 9.13 -1.69 -2.66
N THR A 761 10.40 -2.01 -2.49
CA THR A 761 11.35 -2.27 -3.58
C THR A 761 11.90 -3.68 -3.47
N ASP A 762 12.01 -4.38 -4.58
CA ASP A 762 12.69 -5.67 -4.67
C ASP A 762 14.22 -5.44 -4.76
N PRO A 763 15.00 -5.76 -3.71
CA PRO A 763 16.43 -5.54 -3.72
C PRO A 763 17.16 -6.50 -4.67
N ASN A 764 16.51 -7.57 -5.17
CA ASN A 764 17.16 -8.53 -6.06
C ASN A 764 17.35 -8.00 -7.48
N VAL A 765 16.64 -6.93 -7.84
CA VAL A 765 16.74 -6.28 -9.14
C VAL A 765 17.00 -4.79 -8.93
N VAL A 766 18.17 -4.31 -9.34
CA VAL A 766 18.45 -2.88 -9.33
C VAL A 766 17.78 -2.19 -10.53
N SER A 767 17.21 -1.02 -10.28
CA SER A 767 16.54 -0.18 -11.26
C SER A 767 17.02 1.25 -11.16
N TYR A 768 16.95 1.96 -12.28
CA TYR A 768 17.32 3.36 -12.43
C TYR A 768 16.07 4.19 -12.71
N ARG A 769 15.93 5.34 -12.03
CA ARG A 769 14.83 6.29 -12.26
C ARG A 769 15.31 7.73 -12.18
N LYS A 770 14.94 8.54 -13.17
CA LYS A 770 15.07 10.01 -13.10
C LYS A 770 13.96 10.57 -12.22
N ILE A 771 14.31 11.40 -11.23
CA ILE A 771 13.37 11.99 -10.28
C ILE A 771 13.03 13.43 -10.67
N ALA A 772 14.03 14.27 -10.86
CA ALA A 772 13.85 15.67 -11.20
C ALA A 772 15.00 16.19 -12.08
N PHE A 773 14.70 17.14 -12.95
CA PHE A 773 15.68 17.85 -13.77
C PHE A 773 15.30 19.33 -13.85
N TYR A 774 16.28 20.21 -13.63
CA TYR A 774 16.09 21.65 -13.75
C TYR A 774 17.42 22.38 -14.04
N PHE A 775 17.32 23.58 -14.57
CA PHE A 775 18.45 24.52 -14.66
C PHE A 775 18.38 25.50 -13.49
N GLN A 776 19.54 25.87 -12.94
CA GLN A 776 19.69 26.96 -11.98
C GLN A 776 20.04 28.26 -12.67
#